data_AF-A0A9P5TKE4-F1
#
_entry.id   AF-A0A9P5TKE4-F1
#
_cell.length_a   1.000
_cell.length_b   1.000
_cell.length_c   1.000
_cell.angle_alpha   90.00
_cell.angle_beta   90.00
_cell.angle_gamma   90.00
#
_symmetry.space_group_name_H-M   'P 1'
#
loop_
_entity.id
_entity.type
_entity.pdbx_description
1 polymer ?
#
loop_
_entity_poly.entity_id
_entity_poly.type
_entity_poly.pdbx_seq_one_letter_code
_entity_poly.pdbx_strand_id
1 'polypeptide(L)'
;MNNFARTGFTRTVRQAKGPGRVKIGMRAEDAQRIWERRAPLTPQAVYQLTSSGRATVEVVSSSKRIFHDMEYRKAGAEIVPSLTDPDIVLGIKEPPIYEVQNIVRSYGASLRNLSSSFSTFRKSPSSQTHLMFSHTAKGQPYNTGLLSQFAAKSTSISIGHPRLVDYELLTDEATGQRAVGFGWFAGVAGVLESLSSMAHSHLELGIASPFVYTPRPHTYPSLTKLREAMKHIGSVIATQGTPSELGPFVIGLTGRGKVAQGCLDMLSELPIEKVKVADLDSLMSRWKSADVDLRKIYLVHALPEDYLVRLDGGQYSRDHYYQSPQSYESVFCDKVAPYLTLFLNGAGWSPSFPRLMTNDQLAIALMRAKTFGGARFTNIGDITCDIEGGLQFLDRATTLSSPFYKFRPSNLPADLPSVQMMSVDILPASLPHDASHHFSSSLERYIDELVEYYNTAFYMAPSQSLLVKGRPTLFPLDLERATIASGGRLVERHAWLQGAVDRYSTDNRDRDADVEAFASFASRNEISEVSEKESPAAAAVSGADTDVDVNKSWSGRKKRVLMLGSGMVAGPAVDLIARNPAIELIVASDSSVELQRLVEPHLNVKFRIIDADNMDTYNSLIEETDVVISLLPAVLHVAIAKQCIKYKKDLVTASYISHEMQSLHNAAIDSDVLLLNEIGLDPGIDHCSAMDLITRLKAQRKHIVSFTSFCGGLPVPEDAHVPLGYKFSWRPQGVLTAALNEALYLLTKQVVKVPGDKLLQSYFPNIPITNEFQLEGLPNRNSTEYILRYKLGSYVRTFVRGTLRYPSFSSLMNSFRSLGLLNNQHLIELTNWDNLVMQALTPTLQGRKGTLELSSIIPIDDVEPLQDALDWLGLTNLEIGGKTMPPIPKGRHTPLDLFAMAPMSGDMVVLSHEVITTGKVPGYDGYKSEVHTSTLITKGTLEHNVGYEGERPASAMARTVGIPVAIAAMLVAQGKLQGFKGVVRPIYKDIYKPILEGLEEVGLRMVEKSSVGLEGKKTVELALMTAQIGEEAHYQPHHYDPPARDLDSDKGWDDEKGVIVS
;
A
#
# COMPACT_ATOMS: atom_id res chain seq x y z
N MET A 1 -1.04 -1.54 -43.96
CA MET A 1 -1.12 -1.74 -45.42
C MET A 1 -2.60 -1.81 -45.80
N ASN A 2 -3.03 -0.87 -46.65
CA ASN A 2 -4.39 -0.74 -47.15
C ASN A 2 -4.68 -1.68 -48.33
N ASN A 3 -5.98 -1.91 -48.56
CA ASN A 3 -6.65 -2.55 -49.69
C ASN A 3 -6.81 -4.08 -49.62
N PHE A 4 -8.01 -4.53 -49.24
CA PHE A 4 -8.93 -5.20 -50.16
C PHE A 4 -10.37 -5.05 -49.68
N ALA A 5 -11.23 -4.57 -50.59
CA ALA A 5 -12.64 -4.30 -50.38
C ALA A 5 -13.52 -5.46 -50.86
N ARG A 6 -14.69 -5.58 -50.22
CA ARG A 6 -16.00 -6.02 -50.74
C ARG A 6 -16.06 -7.30 -51.60
N THR A 7 -16.60 -8.36 -50.99
CA THR A 7 -17.76 -9.10 -51.53
C THR A 7 -18.62 -9.61 -50.37
N GLY A 8 -19.91 -9.31 -50.40
CA GLY A 8 -20.89 -9.84 -49.45
C GLY A 8 -21.41 -11.20 -49.91
N PHE A 9 -21.62 -12.11 -48.97
CA PHE A 9 -22.74 -13.05 -48.97
C PHE A 9 -22.89 -13.58 -47.54
N THR A 10 -24.01 -13.22 -46.92
CA THR A 10 -24.52 -13.82 -45.68
C THR A 10 -24.70 -15.32 -45.88
N ARG A 11 -23.86 -16.13 -45.25
CA ARG A 11 -24.12 -17.55 -45.06
C ARG A 11 -24.00 -17.87 -43.58
N THR A 12 -25.14 -17.90 -42.91
CA THR A 12 -25.32 -18.43 -41.56
C THR A 12 -24.96 -19.91 -41.59
N VAL A 13 -23.68 -20.24 -41.46
CA VAL A 13 -23.25 -21.61 -41.22
C VAL A 13 -23.56 -21.89 -39.75
N ARG A 14 -24.71 -22.51 -39.50
CA ARG A 14 -24.90 -23.31 -38.28
C ARG A 14 -23.78 -24.36 -38.29
N GLN A 15 -22.69 -24.10 -37.56
CA GLN A 15 -21.69 -25.12 -37.27
C GLN A 15 -22.38 -26.21 -36.47
N ALA A 16 -22.50 -27.39 -37.08
CA ALA A 16 -22.82 -28.61 -36.38
C ALA A 16 -21.81 -28.80 -35.23
N LYS A 17 -22.31 -29.04 -34.01
CA LYS A 17 -21.50 -29.37 -32.83
C LYS A 17 -20.71 -30.66 -33.11
N GLY A 18 -19.45 -30.51 -33.49
CA GLY A 18 -18.46 -31.59 -33.48
C GLY A 18 -18.03 -31.96 -32.04
N PRO A 19 -17.27 -33.06 -31.87
CA PRO A 19 -16.82 -33.56 -30.57
C PRO A 19 -15.96 -32.52 -29.82
N GLY A 20 -15.94 -32.59 -28.47
CA GLY A 20 -15.45 -31.53 -27.58
C GLY A 20 -14.02 -31.07 -27.87
N ARG A 21 -13.86 -29.83 -28.34
CA ARG A 21 -12.57 -29.18 -28.55
C ARG A 21 -11.85 -28.92 -27.23
N VAL A 22 -10.51 -29.02 -27.22
CA VAL A 22 -9.67 -28.63 -26.08
C VAL A 22 -9.91 -27.17 -25.71
N LYS A 23 -10.08 -26.87 -24.43
CA LYS A 23 -10.26 -25.50 -23.94
C LYS A 23 -9.00 -25.00 -23.24
N ILE A 24 -8.47 -23.87 -23.71
CA ILE A 24 -7.34 -23.16 -23.10
C ILE A 24 -7.88 -21.93 -22.39
N GLY A 25 -7.56 -21.76 -21.11
CA GLY A 25 -7.90 -20.60 -20.32
C GLY A 25 -6.68 -19.74 -20.03
N MET A 26 -6.68 -18.49 -20.49
CA MET A 26 -5.68 -17.49 -20.13
C MET A 26 -6.19 -16.64 -18.97
N ARG A 27 -5.43 -16.61 -17.88
CA ARG A 27 -5.78 -15.86 -16.68
C ARG A 27 -5.52 -14.37 -16.82
N ALA A 28 -6.19 -13.60 -15.98
CA ALA A 28 -5.82 -12.22 -15.72
C ALA A 28 -4.50 -12.18 -14.93
N GLU A 29 -3.73 -11.13 -15.16
CA GLU A 29 -2.52 -10.86 -14.38
C GLU A 29 -2.92 -10.40 -12.97
N ASP A 30 -2.25 -10.93 -11.94
CA ASP A 30 -2.48 -10.57 -10.52
C ASP A 30 -2.52 -9.05 -10.32
N ALA A 31 -3.60 -8.53 -9.74
CA ALA A 31 -3.81 -7.09 -9.55
C ALA A 31 -2.73 -6.45 -8.66
N GLN A 32 -2.16 -7.19 -7.71
CA GLN A 32 -1.09 -6.71 -6.82
C GLN A 32 0.22 -6.46 -7.58
N ARG A 33 0.43 -7.16 -8.71
CA ARG A 33 1.60 -6.99 -9.58
C ARG A 33 1.36 -5.89 -10.61
N ILE A 34 1.37 -4.63 -10.16
CA ILE A 34 1.00 -3.47 -10.98
C ILE A 34 1.77 -3.33 -12.30
N TRP A 35 3.02 -3.79 -12.35
CA TRP A 35 3.87 -3.75 -13.55
C TRP A 35 3.75 -4.98 -14.44
N GLU A 36 3.16 -6.08 -13.95
CA GLU A 36 2.99 -7.29 -14.75
C GLU A 36 1.89 -7.09 -15.79
N ARG A 37 2.31 -6.91 -17.04
CA ARG A 37 1.43 -6.68 -18.20
C ARG A 37 1.64 -7.72 -19.29
N ARG A 38 2.58 -8.66 -19.09
CA ARG A 38 2.94 -9.67 -20.09
C ARG A 38 1.85 -10.74 -20.18
N ALA A 39 1.70 -11.30 -21.37
CA ALA A 39 0.75 -12.37 -21.64
C ALA A 39 1.47 -13.67 -22.01
N PRO A 40 0.96 -14.85 -21.60
CA PRO A 40 1.54 -16.14 -21.96
C PRO A 40 1.37 -16.47 -23.45
N LEU A 41 0.27 -16.01 -24.07
CA LEU A 41 0.03 -16.13 -25.51
C LEU A 41 -0.29 -14.76 -26.09
N THR A 42 0.25 -14.47 -27.28
CA THR A 42 -0.11 -13.27 -28.05
C THR A 42 -1.42 -13.47 -28.80
N PRO A 43 -2.11 -12.39 -29.24
CA PRO A 43 -3.27 -12.51 -30.12
C PRO A 43 -2.99 -13.33 -31.39
N GLN A 44 -1.77 -13.27 -31.94
CA GLN A 44 -1.38 -14.07 -33.09
C GLN A 44 -1.35 -15.58 -32.79
N ALA A 45 -0.76 -15.97 -31.65
CA ALA A 45 -0.74 -17.36 -31.22
C ALA A 45 -2.17 -17.89 -30.94
N VAL A 46 -3.01 -17.05 -30.33
CA VAL A 46 -4.43 -17.38 -30.12
C VAL A 46 -5.16 -17.57 -31.44
N TYR A 47 -4.92 -16.72 -32.43
CA TYR A 47 -5.51 -16.87 -33.77
C TYR A 47 -5.11 -18.20 -34.42
N GLN A 48 -3.83 -18.58 -34.34
CA GLN A 48 -3.37 -19.87 -34.90
C GLN A 48 -4.05 -21.07 -34.23
N LEU A 49 -4.24 -21.02 -32.90
CA LEU A 49 -4.93 -22.06 -32.14
C LEU A 49 -6.41 -22.17 -32.51
N THR A 50 -7.12 -21.05 -32.54
CA THR A 50 -8.58 -21.00 -32.80
C THR A 50 -8.90 -21.27 -34.28
N SER A 51 -8.12 -20.72 -35.22
CA SER A 51 -8.35 -20.88 -36.66
C SER A 51 -8.08 -22.29 -37.15
N SER A 52 -7.14 -23.00 -36.51
CA SER A 52 -6.88 -24.43 -36.79
C SER A 52 -8.04 -25.33 -36.33
N GLY A 53 -8.95 -24.82 -35.49
CA GLY A 53 -10.06 -25.57 -34.92
C GLY A 53 -9.65 -26.65 -33.91
N ARG A 54 -8.37 -26.71 -33.52
CA ARG A 54 -7.81 -27.67 -32.57
C ARG A 54 -8.11 -27.34 -31.11
N ALA A 55 -8.34 -26.06 -30.81
CA ALA A 55 -8.66 -25.58 -29.46
C ALA A 55 -9.63 -24.39 -29.49
N THR A 56 -10.28 -24.16 -28.36
CA THR A 56 -11.00 -22.93 -28.02
C THR A 56 -10.20 -22.19 -26.95
N VAL A 57 -10.21 -20.86 -26.97
CA VAL A 57 -9.43 -20.05 -26.03
C VAL A 57 -10.37 -19.10 -25.28
N GLU A 58 -10.42 -19.23 -23.96
CA GLU A 58 -11.03 -18.26 -23.05
C GLU A 58 -9.94 -17.34 -22.50
N VAL A 59 -10.18 -16.03 -22.49
CA VAL A 59 -9.27 -15.04 -21.93
C VAL A 59 -10.02 -14.26 -20.85
N VAL A 60 -9.50 -14.26 -19.63
CA VAL A 60 -10.05 -13.41 -18.58
C VAL A 60 -9.70 -11.95 -18.89
N SER A 61 -10.72 -11.10 -18.88
CA SER A 61 -10.58 -9.66 -19.15
C SER A 61 -9.55 -9.02 -18.21
N SER A 62 -8.68 -8.18 -18.76
CA SER A 62 -7.66 -7.45 -18.01
C SER A 62 -7.42 -6.08 -18.64
N SER A 63 -7.59 -5.02 -17.86
CA SER A 63 -7.31 -3.64 -18.28
C SER A 63 -5.81 -3.31 -18.31
N LYS A 64 -4.98 -4.18 -17.73
CA LYS A 64 -3.54 -3.98 -17.54
C LYS A 64 -2.69 -4.63 -18.64
N ARG A 65 -3.13 -5.80 -19.12
CA ARG A 65 -2.43 -6.62 -20.13
C ARG A 65 -2.01 -5.77 -21.34
N ILE A 66 -0.84 -6.07 -21.87
CA ILE A 66 -0.27 -5.32 -22.99
C ILE A 66 -1.08 -5.44 -24.30
N PHE A 67 -1.77 -6.56 -24.48
CA PHE A 67 -2.70 -6.78 -25.60
C PHE A 67 -4.14 -6.61 -25.12
N HIS A 68 -4.92 -5.82 -25.84
CA HIS A 68 -6.29 -5.50 -25.47
C HIS A 68 -7.24 -6.67 -25.74
N ASP A 69 -8.32 -6.77 -24.95
CA ASP A 69 -9.39 -7.77 -25.14
C ASP A 69 -9.96 -7.78 -26.57
N MET A 70 -10.00 -6.63 -27.24
CA MET A 70 -10.44 -6.52 -28.63
C MET A 70 -9.52 -7.25 -29.61
N GLU A 71 -8.21 -7.32 -29.33
CA GLU A 71 -7.25 -8.04 -30.17
C GLU A 71 -7.46 -9.56 -30.01
N TYR A 72 -7.64 -10.04 -28.79
CA TYR A 72 -7.96 -11.45 -28.52
C TYR A 72 -9.32 -11.86 -29.11
N ARG A 73 -10.35 -11.00 -29.00
CA ARG A 73 -11.65 -11.26 -29.62
C ARG A 73 -11.55 -11.36 -31.14
N LYS A 74 -10.76 -10.49 -31.78
CA LYS A 74 -10.48 -10.56 -33.24
C LYS A 74 -9.69 -11.83 -33.60
N ALA A 75 -8.82 -12.29 -32.71
CA ALA A 75 -8.11 -13.56 -32.84
C ALA A 75 -8.97 -14.80 -32.58
N GLY A 76 -10.28 -14.65 -32.31
CA GLY A 76 -11.21 -15.77 -32.12
C GLY A 76 -11.29 -16.29 -30.68
N ALA A 77 -10.73 -15.57 -29.71
CA ALA A 77 -10.88 -15.90 -28.29
C ALA A 77 -12.23 -15.42 -27.74
N GLU A 78 -12.73 -16.14 -26.73
CA GLU A 78 -13.86 -15.71 -25.91
C GLU A 78 -13.34 -14.91 -24.71
N ILE A 79 -13.85 -13.69 -24.52
CA ILE A 79 -13.49 -12.87 -23.36
C ILE A 79 -14.47 -13.14 -22.23
N VAL A 80 -13.98 -13.63 -21.10
CA VAL A 80 -14.80 -14.09 -19.97
C VAL A 80 -14.45 -13.33 -18.68
N PRO A 81 -15.38 -13.18 -17.73
CA PRO A 81 -15.09 -12.61 -16.41
C PRO A 81 -14.32 -13.60 -15.51
N SER A 82 -14.44 -14.91 -15.78
CA SER A 82 -13.73 -15.98 -15.09
C SER A 82 -13.63 -17.20 -16.01
N LEU A 83 -12.56 -18.00 -15.87
CA LEU A 83 -12.39 -19.23 -16.65
C LEU A 83 -13.46 -20.27 -16.30
N THR A 84 -13.98 -20.98 -17.30
CA THR A 84 -15.03 -21.98 -17.12
C THR A 84 -14.56 -23.34 -17.65
N ASP A 85 -14.11 -24.23 -16.76
CA ASP A 85 -13.71 -25.60 -17.12
C ASP A 85 -12.67 -25.67 -18.29
N PRO A 86 -11.49 -25.00 -18.16
CA PRO A 86 -10.42 -25.16 -19.14
C PRO A 86 -9.62 -26.45 -18.93
N ASP A 87 -9.18 -27.10 -20.01
CA ASP A 87 -8.24 -28.23 -19.97
C ASP A 87 -6.82 -27.77 -19.63
N ILE A 88 -6.44 -26.60 -20.16
CA ILE A 88 -5.11 -26.00 -20.01
C ILE A 88 -5.29 -24.59 -19.44
N VAL A 89 -4.61 -24.27 -18.34
CA VAL A 89 -4.62 -22.94 -17.72
C VAL A 89 -3.26 -22.29 -17.83
N LEU A 90 -3.21 -21.07 -18.38
CA LEU A 90 -1.99 -20.32 -18.62
C LEU A 90 -1.98 -19.01 -17.82
N GLY A 91 -0.86 -18.72 -17.17
CA GLY A 91 -0.56 -17.41 -16.56
C GLY A 91 0.94 -17.17 -16.51
N ILE A 92 1.40 -15.92 -16.56
CA ILE A 92 2.84 -15.63 -16.48
C ILE A 92 3.37 -15.91 -15.06
N LYS A 93 2.75 -15.28 -14.06
CA LYS A 93 3.17 -15.36 -12.65
C LYS A 93 2.22 -16.19 -11.81
N GLU A 94 2.69 -16.55 -10.63
CA GLU A 94 1.91 -17.17 -9.58
C GLU A 94 0.64 -16.34 -9.29
N PRO A 95 -0.52 -17.01 -9.16
CA PRO A 95 -1.76 -16.35 -8.86
C PRO A 95 -2.05 -16.24 -7.35
N PRO A 96 -3.03 -15.43 -6.97
CA PRO A 96 -3.67 -15.56 -5.67
C PRO A 96 -4.24 -16.98 -5.46
N ILE A 97 -4.04 -17.52 -4.26
CA ILE A 97 -4.44 -18.91 -3.91
C ILE A 97 -5.94 -19.14 -4.14
N TYR A 98 -6.79 -18.15 -3.82
CA TYR A 98 -8.24 -18.26 -3.95
C TYR A 98 -8.68 -18.48 -5.41
N GLU A 99 -7.96 -17.93 -6.40
CA GLU A 99 -8.31 -18.14 -7.80
C GLU A 99 -8.07 -19.59 -8.24
N VAL A 100 -6.99 -20.20 -7.74
CA VAL A 100 -6.71 -21.64 -7.97
C VAL A 100 -7.76 -22.49 -7.26
N GLN A 101 -8.12 -22.14 -6.03
CA GLN A 101 -9.19 -22.84 -5.28
C GLN A 101 -10.53 -22.77 -6.01
N ASN A 102 -10.89 -21.62 -6.58
CA ASN A 102 -12.14 -21.46 -7.33
C ASN A 102 -12.17 -22.35 -8.58
N ILE A 103 -11.07 -22.40 -9.35
CA ILE A 103 -10.94 -23.26 -10.55
C ILE A 103 -11.03 -24.75 -10.17
N VAL A 104 -10.37 -25.15 -9.09
CA VAL A 104 -10.37 -26.55 -8.60
C VAL A 104 -11.75 -26.93 -8.03
N ARG A 105 -12.40 -26.06 -7.25
CA ARG A 105 -13.71 -26.32 -6.59
C ARG A 105 -14.88 -26.29 -7.56
N SER A 106 -14.89 -25.42 -8.58
CA SER A 106 -15.95 -25.39 -9.61
C SER A 106 -16.13 -26.73 -10.32
N TYR A 107 -15.07 -27.53 -10.38
CA TYR A 107 -15.08 -28.88 -10.95
C TYR A 107 -15.64 -29.94 -10.00
N GLY A 108 -15.26 -29.89 -8.72
CA GLY A 108 -15.70 -30.84 -7.70
C GLY A 108 -17.20 -30.78 -7.40
N ALA A 109 -17.84 -29.62 -7.61
CA ALA A 109 -19.29 -29.46 -7.48
C ALA A 109 -20.08 -30.04 -8.68
N SER A 110 -19.52 -29.97 -9.89
CA SER A 110 -20.16 -30.49 -11.12
C SER A 110 -20.25 -32.02 -11.16
N LEU A 111 -19.45 -32.71 -10.34
CA LEU A 111 -19.47 -34.17 -10.16
C LEU A 111 -20.52 -34.65 -9.13
N ARG A 112 -20.98 -33.79 -8.19
CA ARG A 112 -21.95 -34.17 -7.15
C ARG A 112 -23.42 -34.08 -7.60
N ASN A 113 -23.71 -33.35 -8.68
CA ASN A 113 -25.07 -33.13 -9.20
C ASN A 113 -25.48 -34.11 -10.33
N LEU A 114 -24.89 -35.30 -10.41
CA LEU A 114 -25.25 -36.32 -11.40
C LEU A 114 -25.82 -37.57 -10.71
N SER A 115 -27.07 -37.49 -10.28
CA SER A 115 -27.90 -38.68 -10.08
C SER A 115 -28.68 -39.00 -11.36
N SER A 116 -28.44 -40.19 -11.89
CA SER A 116 -29.33 -40.98 -12.76
C SER A 116 -29.93 -40.31 -14.02
N SER A 117 -29.16 -40.26 -15.12
CA SER A 117 -29.56 -40.83 -16.43
C SER A 117 -28.59 -40.41 -17.54
N PHE A 118 -28.21 -41.38 -18.36
CA PHE A 118 -27.37 -41.30 -19.57
C PHE A 118 -25.90 -40.92 -19.41
N SER A 119 -25.06 -41.96 -19.55
CA SER A 119 -23.69 -41.97 -20.06
C SER A 119 -23.35 -40.74 -20.94
N THR A 120 -22.69 -39.76 -20.33
CA THR A 120 -21.77 -38.88 -21.06
C THR A 120 -20.49 -38.82 -20.23
N PHE A 121 -19.41 -39.43 -20.73
CA PHE A 121 -18.08 -39.45 -20.11
C PHE A 121 -17.66 -38.02 -19.72
N ARG A 122 -17.75 -37.65 -18.43
CA ARG A 122 -17.28 -36.36 -17.91
C ARG A 122 -15.84 -36.49 -17.39
N LYS A 123 -15.00 -35.53 -17.81
CA LYS A 123 -13.55 -35.43 -17.55
C LYS A 123 -13.23 -35.46 -16.05
N SER A 124 -12.19 -36.20 -15.65
CA SER A 124 -11.66 -36.21 -14.27
C SER A 124 -10.89 -34.91 -13.98
N PRO A 125 -11.01 -34.30 -12.77
CA PRO A 125 -10.24 -33.10 -12.40
C PRO A 125 -8.71 -33.33 -12.41
N SER A 126 -8.27 -34.60 -12.34
CA SER A 126 -6.87 -35.00 -12.51
C SER A 126 -6.33 -34.77 -13.94
N SER A 127 -7.16 -34.29 -14.86
CA SER A 127 -6.76 -34.04 -16.25
C SER A 127 -6.33 -32.61 -16.52
N GLN A 128 -6.67 -31.59 -15.72
CA GLN A 128 -6.32 -30.19 -16.04
C GLN A 128 -4.82 -29.91 -15.82
N THR A 129 -4.19 -29.15 -16.73
CA THR A 129 -2.78 -28.72 -16.61
C THR A 129 -2.66 -27.21 -16.45
N HIS A 130 -1.99 -26.76 -15.39
CA HIS A 130 -1.66 -25.36 -15.13
C HIS A 130 -0.20 -25.11 -15.44
N LEU A 131 0.08 -24.05 -16.21
CA LEU A 131 1.44 -23.62 -16.54
C LEU A 131 1.66 -22.18 -16.09
N MET A 132 2.72 -21.95 -15.30
CA MET A 132 3.13 -20.63 -14.79
C MET A 132 4.57 -20.63 -14.28
N PHE A 133 5.15 -19.45 -14.03
CA PHE A 133 6.31 -19.35 -13.15
C PHE A 133 5.85 -19.48 -11.70
N SER A 134 5.77 -20.72 -11.20
CA SER A 134 5.21 -20.99 -9.86
C SER A 134 6.21 -20.69 -8.74
N HIS A 135 7.51 -20.77 -9.05
CA HIS A 135 8.62 -20.64 -8.10
C HIS A 135 8.53 -21.61 -6.90
N THR A 136 7.67 -22.64 -6.95
CA THR A 136 7.49 -23.62 -5.88
C THR A 136 8.65 -24.61 -5.84
N ALA A 137 9.31 -24.85 -6.98
CA ALA A 137 10.43 -25.78 -7.10
C ALA A 137 11.62 -25.43 -6.19
N LYS A 138 11.73 -24.17 -5.77
CA LYS A 138 12.80 -23.65 -4.89
C LYS A 138 12.48 -23.84 -3.40
N GLY A 139 11.28 -24.30 -3.04
CA GLY A 139 10.87 -24.55 -1.66
C GLY A 139 10.75 -23.30 -0.79
N GLN A 140 10.50 -22.15 -1.40
CA GLN A 140 10.37 -20.88 -0.66
C GLN A 140 9.04 -20.86 0.13
N PRO A 141 9.04 -20.45 1.42
CA PRO A 141 7.85 -20.52 2.28
C PRO A 141 6.61 -19.85 1.69
N TYR A 142 6.75 -18.66 1.08
CA TYR A 142 5.62 -17.88 0.57
C TYR A 142 4.81 -18.58 -0.55
N ASN A 143 5.41 -19.50 -1.31
CA ASN A 143 4.72 -20.24 -2.38
C ASN A 143 4.20 -21.62 -1.94
N THR A 144 4.41 -22.00 -0.68
CA THR A 144 3.97 -23.32 -0.18
C THR A 144 2.45 -23.46 -0.21
N GLY A 145 1.71 -22.38 0.06
CA GLY A 145 0.25 -22.38 0.00
C GLY A 145 -0.32 -22.53 -1.41
N LEU A 146 0.40 -22.05 -2.43
CA LEU A 146 0.07 -22.33 -3.84
C LEU A 146 0.33 -23.82 -4.15
N LEU A 147 1.50 -24.34 -3.76
CA LEU A 147 1.87 -25.74 -3.98
C LEU A 147 0.86 -26.72 -3.36
N SER A 148 0.34 -26.41 -2.17
CA SER A 148 -0.65 -27.25 -1.48
C SER A 148 -2.00 -27.35 -2.21
N GLN A 149 -2.27 -26.50 -3.22
CA GLN A 149 -3.46 -26.65 -4.07
C GLN A 149 -3.27 -27.76 -5.12
N PHE A 150 -2.03 -28.10 -5.45
CA PHE A 150 -1.67 -29.10 -6.45
C PHE A 150 -1.14 -30.42 -5.84
N ALA A 151 -0.66 -30.38 -4.60
CA ALA A 151 -0.17 -31.55 -3.86
C ALA A 151 -1.01 -31.80 -2.59
N ALA A 152 -1.46 -33.03 -2.41
CA ALA A 152 -2.19 -33.48 -1.24
C ALA A 152 -1.26 -33.78 -0.06
N LYS A 153 -1.85 -33.86 1.14
CA LYS A 153 -1.14 -34.38 2.33
C LYS A 153 -0.69 -35.81 2.09
N SER A 154 0.47 -36.17 2.62
CA SER A 154 1.01 -37.54 2.59
C SER A 154 0.06 -38.59 3.20
N THR A 155 -0.80 -38.16 4.12
CA THR A 155 -1.78 -39.00 4.84
C THR A 155 -3.16 -39.07 4.17
N SER A 156 -3.39 -38.36 3.06
CA SER A 156 -4.67 -38.30 2.37
C SER A 156 -4.65 -39.03 1.03
N ILE A 157 -5.72 -39.77 0.73
CA ILE A 157 -5.96 -40.31 -0.63
C ILE A 157 -6.65 -39.20 -1.41
N SER A 158 -6.01 -38.65 -2.44
CA SER A 158 -6.60 -37.57 -3.24
C SER A 158 -7.05 -38.05 -4.61
N ILE A 159 -8.31 -37.79 -4.95
CA ILE A 159 -8.84 -37.86 -6.31
C ILE A 159 -9.12 -36.41 -6.74
N GLY A 160 -8.48 -35.94 -7.81
CA GLY A 160 -8.90 -34.70 -8.49
C GLY A 160 -8.06 -33.43 -8.31
N HIS A 161 -6.77 -33.49 -7.95
CA HIS A 161 -5.89 -32.31 -8.08
C HIS A 161 -5.37 -32.14 -9.51
N PRO A 162 -5.31 -30.90 -10.02
CA PRO A 162 -4.73 -30.60 -11.32
C PRO A 162 -3.20 -30.79 -11.35
N ARG A 163 -2.63 -30.85 -12.55
CA ARG A 163 -1.19 -30.86 -12.77
C ARG A 163 -0.63 -29.43 -12.73
N LEU A 164 0.50 -29.23 -12.05
CA LEU A 164 1.28 -28.00 -12.04
C LEU A 164 2.58 -28.19 -12.83
N VAL A 165 2.76 -27.40 -13.87
CA VAL A 165 4.00 -27.32 -14.67
C VAL A 165 4.63 -25.94 -14.44
N ASP A 166 5.90 -25.94 -14.05
CA ASP A 166 6.65 -24.68 -13.89
C ASP A 166 7.45 -24.37 -15.16
N TYR A 167 7.19 -23.20 -15.77
CA TYR A 167 7.94 -22.73 -16.93
C TYR A 167 9.45 -22.65 -16.68
N GLU A 168 9.89 -22.45 -15.43
CA GLU A 168 11.31 -22.38 -15.06
C GLU A 168 12.05 -23.70 -15.31
N LEU A 169 11.33 -24.82 -15.31
CA LEU A 169 11.89 -26.17 -15.48
C LEU A 169 11.79 -26.71 -16.92
N LEU A 170 11.25 -25.92 -17.86
CA LEU A 170 11.26 -26.29 -19.27
C LEU A 170 12.68 -26.13 -19.83
N THR A 171 13.29 -27.25 -20.21
CA THR A 171 14.66 -27.30 -20.76
C THR A 171 14.69 -27.98 -22.12
N ASP A 172 15.55 -27.48 -23.00
CA ASP A 172 15.88 -28.11 -24.28
C ASP A 172 16.70 -29.40 -24.05
N GLU A 173 16.32 -30.50 -24.70
CA GLU A 173 16.96 -31.82 -24.50
C GLU A 173 18.39 -31.88 -25.01
N ALA A 174 18.70 -31.17 -26.11
CA ALA A 174 20.01 -31.24 -26.73
C ALA A 174 21.07 -30.45 -25.95
N THR A 175 20.65 -29.35 -25.31
CA THR A 175 21.55 -28.40 -24.66
C THR A 175 21.43 -28.37 -23.14
N GLY A 176 20.36 -28.94 -22.57
CA GLY A 176 20.03 -28.84 -21.15
C GLY A 176 19.69 -27.42 -20.68
N GLN A 177 19.61 -26.45 -21.61
CA GLN A 177 19.37 -25.05 -21.27
C GLN A 177 17.88 -24.79 -21.11
N ARG A 178 17.54 -23.83 -20.24
CA ARG A 178 16.16 -23.37 -20.06
C ARG A 178 15.59 -22.84 -21.38
N ALA A 179 14.52 -23.50 -21.85
CA ALA A 179 13.86 -23.22 -23.11
C ALA A 179 13.05 -21.92 -23.02
N VAL A 180 12.25 -21.78 -21.97
CA VAL A 180 11.31 -20.66 -21.81
C VAL A 180 11.74 -19.74 -20.66
N GLY A 181 11.90 -18.44 -20.92
CA GLY A 181 12.25 -17.47 -19.89
C GLY A 181 12.54 -16.07 -20.42
N PHE A 182 12.70 -15.12 -19.49
CA PHE A 182 12.84 -13.70 -19.79
C PHE A 182 14.25 -13.13 -19.59
N GLY A 183 15.25 -13.99 -19.36
CA GLY A 183 16.61 -13.55 -18.98
C GLY A 183 17.23 -12.54 -19.94
N TRP A 184 17.03 -12.72 -21.25
CA TRP A 184 17.54 -11.76 -22.25
C TRP A 184 16.90 -10.38 -22.11
N PHE A 185 15.58 -10.31 -21.93
CA PHE A 185 14.87 -9.05 -21.68
C PHE A 185 15.24 -8.42 -20.35
N ALA A 186 15.56 -9.21 -19.32
CA ALA A 186 16.08 -8.69 -18.06
C ALA A 186 17.44 -7.99 -18.29
N GLY A 187 18.30 -8.56 -19.13
CA GLY A 187 19.55 -7.92 -19.53
C GLY A 187 19.34 -6.60 -20.27
N VAL A 188 18.46 -6.59 -21.28
CA VAL A 188 18.16 -5.38 -22.05
C VAL A 188 17.56 -4.27 -21.19
N ALA A 189 16.51 -4.58 -20.42
CA ALA A 189 15.89 -3.62 -19.52
C ALA A 189 16.86 -3.17 -18.41
N GLY A 190 17.67 -4.11 -17.91
CA GLY A 190 18.68 -3.85 -16.89
C GLY A 190 19.75 -2.87 -17.34
N VAL A 191 20.26 -3.00 -18.58
CA VAL A 191 21.20 -2.01 -19.15
C VAL A 191 20.57 -0.62 -19.20
N LEU A 192 19.37 -0.50 -19.75
CA LEU A 192 18.70 0.79 -19.93
C LEU A 192 18.39 1.46 -18.58
N GLU A 193 17.85 0.72 -17.61
CA GLU A 193 17.60 1.26 -16.26
C GLU A 193 18.90 1.63 -15.54
N SER A 194 19.97 0.82 -15.69
CA SER A 194 21.28 1.14 -15.10
C SER A 194 21.92 2.38 -15.70
N LEU A 195 21.85 2.54 -17.02
CA LEU A 195 22.37 3.70 -17.72
C LEU A 195 21.58 4.97 -17.36
N SER A 196 20.25 4.86 -17.23
CA SER A 196 19.40 5.95 -16.76
C SER A 196 19.72 6.32 -15.30
N SER A 197 19.84 5.32 -14.42
CA SER A 197 20.23 5.50 -13.00
C SER A 197 21.58 6.21 -12.85
N MET A 198 22.59 5.74 -13.59
CA MET A 198 23.92 6.32 -13.61
C MET A 198 23.92 7.74 -14.16
N ALA A 199 23.10 8.05 -15.18
CA ALA A 199 23.01 9.41 -15.69
C ALA A 199 22.48 10.39 -14.63
N HIS A 200 21.53 9.96 -13.78
CA HIS A 200 21.09 10.77 -12.63
C HIS A 200 22.22 10.99 -11.63
N SER A 201 22.99 9.94 -11.31
CA SER A 201 24.17 10.04 -10.44
C SER A 201 25.22 11.02 -10.99
N HIS A 202 25.47 11.05 -12.30
CA HIS A 202 26.37 12.03 -12.91
C HIS A 202 25.83 13.46 -12.82
N LEU A 203 24.51 13.67 -12.99
CA LEU A 203 23.91 15.00 -12.87
C LEU A 203 24.06 15.58 -11.46
N GLU A 204 24.01 14.74 -10.43
CA GLU A 204 24.27 15.16 -9.04
C GLU A 204 25.73 15.59 -8.80
N LEU A 205 26.65 15.13 -9.65
CA LEU A 205 28.05 15.58 -9.68
C LEU A 205 28.22 16.85 -10.53
N GLY A 206 27.15 17.40 -11.10
CA GLY A 206 27.21 18.52 -12.03
C GLY A 206 27.69 18.14 -13.44
N ILE A 207 27.66 16.85 -13.79
CA ILE A 207 28.18 16.33 -15.07
C ILE A 207 27.01 15.79 -15.92
N ALA A 208 26.76 16.42 -17.06
CA ALA A 208 25.80 15.93 -18.04
C ALA A 208 26.49 14.93 -19.01
N SER A 209 26.34 13.63 -18.77
CA SER A 209 26.82 12.62 -19.72
C SER A 209 25.82 12.40 -20.87
N PRO A 210 26.25 11.88 -22.05
CA PRO A 210 25.35 11.54 -23.14
C PRO A 210 24.21 10.58 -22.75
N PHE A 211 24.36 9.85 -21.63
CA PHE A 211 23.38 8.90 -21.12
C PHE A 211 22.18 9.55 -20.41
N VAL A 212 22.15 10.88 -20.22
CA VAL A 212 20.97 11.62 -19.69
C VAL A 212 19.73 11.40 -20.58
N TYR A 213 19.95 11.11 -21.87
CA TYR A 213 18.88 10.78 -22.82
C TYR A 213 18.55 9.28 -22.86
N THR A 214 19.15 8.45 -22.01
CA THR A 214 18.82 7.02 -21.96
C THR A 214 17.37 6.84 -21.55
N PRO A 215 16.52 6.27 -22.42
CA PRO A 215 15.13 6.09 -22.08
C PRO A 215 14.97 4.98 -21.05
N ARG A 216 14.06 5.19 -20.09
CA ARG A 216 13.60 4.08 -19.25
C ARG A 216 12.79 3.12 -20.13
N PRO A 217 12.94 1.78 -20.00
CA PRO A 217 12.38 0.84 -20.98
C PRO A 217 10.87 0.95 -21.20
N HIS A 218 10.11 1.25 -20.14
CA HIS A 218 8.64 1.31 -20.18
C HIS A 218 8.09 2.56 -20.88
N THR A 219 8.92 3.56 -21.18
CA THR A 219 8.47 4.82 -21.82
C THR A 219 8.43 4.73 -23.34
N TYR A 220 8.88 3.62 -23.93
CA TYR A 220 8.87 3.39 -25.37
C TYR A 220 8.01 2.19 -25.76
N PRO A 221 7.37 2.23 -26.94
CA PRO A 221 6.40 1.22 -27.35
C PRO A 221 7.02 -0.09 -27.83
N SER A 222 8.31 -0.09 -28.19
CA SER A 222 9.00 -1.29 -28.68
C SER A 222 10.52 -1.22 -28.50
N LEU A 223 11.13 -2.40 -28.47
CA LEU A 223 12.58 -2.60 -28.48
C LEU A 223 13.27 -1.87 -29.64
N THR A 224 12.65 -1.83 -30.82
CA THR A 224 13.20 -1.11 -31.98
C THR A 224 13.42 0.37 -31.67
N LYS A 225 12.46 1.01 -31.00
CA LYS A 225 12.59 2.43 -30.64
C LYS A 225 13.62 2.69 -29.55
N LEU A 226 13.77 1.74 -28.61
CA LEU A 226 14.84 1.80 -27.61
C LEU A 226 16.22 1.68 -28.27
N ARG A 227 16.39 0.79 -29.25
CA ARG A 227 17.62 0.69 -30.03
C ARG A 227 17.91 1.96 -30.83
N GLU A 228 16.91 2.57 -31.45
CA GLU A 228 17.06 3.87 -32.13
C GLU A 228 17.60 4.95 -31.17
N ALA A 229 17.06 5.02 -29.95
CA ALA A 229 17.53 5.96 -28.92
C ALA A 229 18.99 5.67 -28.51
N MET A 230 19.33 4.39 -28.30
CA MET A 230 20.70 3.99 -27.97
C MET A 230 21.69 4.29 -29.10
N LYS A 231 21.30 4.08 -30.36
CA LYS A 231 22.11 4.48 -31.54
C LYS A 231 22.36 5.98 -31.58
N HIS A 232 21.35 6.78 -31.23
CA HIS A 232 21.51 8.23 -31.16
C HIS A 232 22.54 8.62 -30.09
N ILE A 233 22.43 8.05 -28.87
CA ILE A 233 23.41 8.24 -27.80
C ILE A 233 24.81 7.79 -28.26
N GLY A 234 24.91 6.65 -28.94
CA GLY A 234 26.15 6.14 -29.51
C GLY A 234 26.78 7.09 -30.53
N SER A 235 25.97 7.70 -31.41
CA SER A 235 26.41 8.72 -32.36
C SER A 235 26.92 9.98 -31.68
N VAL A 236 26.26 10.42 -30.59
CA VAL A 236 26.72 11.57 -29.79
C VAL A 236 28.08 11.25 -29.17
N ILE A 237 28.25 10.08 -28.55
CA ILE A 237 29.54 9.67 -27.97
C ILE A 237 30.62 9.58 -29.05
N ALA A 238 30.34 8.97 -30.20
CA ALA A 238 31.31 8.80 -31.28
C ALA A 238 31.79 10.14 -31.88
N THR A 239 30.96 11.19 -31.81
CA THR A 239 31.26 12.50 -32.39
C THR A 239 31.81 13.50 -31.36
N GLN A 240 31.25 13.53 -30.15
CA GLN A 240 31.53 14.54 -29.13
C GLN A 240 32.33 14.00 -27.94
N GLY A 241 32.38 12.68 -27.76
CA GLY A 241 33.03 12.06 -26.61
C GLY A 241 32.16 11.99 -25.36
N THR A 242 32.71 11.36 -24.33
CA THR A 242 32.21 11.41 -22.96
C THR A 242 32.93 12.52 -22.17
N PRO A 243 32.31 13.09 -21.12
CA PRO A 243 32.93 14.13 -20.30
C PRO A 243 34.29 13.70 -19.73
N SER A 244 35.30 14.55 -19.89
CA SER A 244 36.67 14.24 -19.47
C SER A 244 36.83 14.11 -17.94
N GLU A 245 35.94 14.75 -17.18
CA GLU A 245 35.81 14.68 -15.73
C GLU A 245 35.50 13.26 -15.26
N LEU A 246 34.83 12.47 -16.11
CA LEU A 246 34.55 11.06 -15.86
C LEU A 246 35.69 10.16 -16.33
N GLY A 247 36.75 10.64 -16.98
CA GLY A 247 37.80 9.79 -17.59
C GLY A 247 37.23 8.77 -18.61
N PRO A 248 37.97 7.70 -18.95
CA PRO A 248 37.48 6.67 -19.87
C PRO A 248 36.24 5.98 -19.34
N PHE A 249 35.19 5.92 -20.13
CA PHE A 249 33.95 5.31 -19.70
C PHE A 249 34.06 3.79 -19.73
N VAL A 250 34.11 3.13 -18.57
CA VAL A 250 34.28 1.68 -18.48
C VAL A 250 32.99 1.02 -17.99
N ILE A 251 32.38 0.17 -18.81
CA ILE A 251 31.24 -0.67 -18.43
C ILE A 251 31.75 -2.08 -18.14
N GLY A 252 31.54 -2.56 -16.93
CA GLY A 252 31.84 -3.93 -16.54
C GLY A 252 30.59 -4.79 -16.57
N LEU A 253 30.67 -5.98 -17.15
CA LEU A 253 29.59 -6.97 -17.20
C LEU A 253 30.07 -8.32 -16.69
N THR A 254 29.29 -8.97 -15.83
CA THR A 254 29.53 -10.37 -15.41
C THR A 254 28.49 -11.33 -16.00
N GLY A 255 28.84 -12.62 -16.01
CA GLY A 255 27.94 -13.71 -16.41
C GLY A 255 28.03 -14.09 -17.89
N ARG A 256 27.61 -15.31 -18.22
CA ARG A 256 27.60 -15.83 -19.62
C ARG A 256 26.20 -16.15 -20.15
N GLY A 257 25.18 -16.04 -19.30
CA GLY A 257 23.82 -16.45 -19.57
C GLY A 257 23.03 -15.46 -20.44
N LYS A 258 21.74 -15.75 -20.63
CA LYS A 258 20.83 -14.92 -21.44
C LYS A 258 20.80 -13.45 -20.99
N VAL A 259 20.92 -13.19 -19.68
CA VAL A 259 21.01 -11.82 -19.12
C VAL A 259 22.20 -11.07 -19.69
N ALA A 260 23.41 -11.61 -19.55
CA ALA A 260 24.62 -10.99 -20.10
C ALA A 260 24.54 -10.80 -21.61
N GLN A 261 23.95 -11.76 -22.35
CA GLN A 261 23.74 -11.60 -23.79
C GLN A 261 22.77 -10.47 -24.14
N GLY A 262 21.70 -10.28 -23.37
CA GLY A 262 20.81 -9.13 -23.52
C GLY A 262 21.52 -7.81 -23.25
N CYS A 263 22.40 -7.77 -22.25
CA CYS A 263 23.22 -6.60 -21.99
C CYS A 263 24.17 -6.28 -23.16
N LEU A 264 24.92 -7.28 -23.62
CA LEU A 264 25.87 -7.15 -24.72
C LEU A 264 25.19 -6.68 -26.02
N ASP A 265 24.02 -7.24 -26.31
CA ASP A 265 23.25 -6.89 -27.49
C ASP A 265 22.75 -5.45 -27.45
N MET A 266 22.21 -4.97 -26.32
CA MET A 266 21.79 -3.56 -26.21
C MET A 266 22.99 -2.60 -26.21
N LEU A 267 24.10 -2.97 -25.54
CA LEU A 267 25.32 -2.17 -25.53
C LEU A 267 26.01 -2.09 -26.91
N SER A 268 25.74 -3.04 -27.80
CA SER A 268 26.30 -3.04 -29.17
C SER A 268 25.87 -1.84 -30.02
N GLU A 269 24.83 -1.12 -29.59
CA GLU A 269 24.38 0.13 -30.22
C GLU A 269 25.26 1.35 -29.87
N LEU A 270 26.20 1.21 -28.93
CA LEU A 270 27.18 2.22 -28.53
C LEU A 270 28.54 2.01 -29.24
N PRO A 271 29.42 3.02 -29.30
CA PRO A 271 30.78 2.88 -29.85
C PRO A 271 31.69 2.08 -28.89
N ILE A 272 31.46 0.77 -28.82
CA ILE A 272 32.14 -0.14 -27.88
C ILE A 272 33.57 -0.46 -28.32
N GLU A 273 34.52 -0.37 -27.39
CA GLU A 273 35.83 -1.01 -27.46
C GLU A 273 35.94 -2.08 -26.38
N LYS A 274 36.16 -3.35 -26.77
CA LYS A 274 36.27 -4.45 -25.80
C LYS A 274 37.67 -4.47 -25.18
N VAL A 275 37.73 -4.55 -23.86
CA VAL A 275 38.97 -4.57 -23.07
C VAL A 275 39.00 -5.83 -22.20
N LYS A 276 40.18 -6.44 -22.01
CA LYS A 276 40.35 -7.56 -21.08
C LYS A 276 40.58 -7.05 -19.67
N VAL A 277 40.24 -7.85 -18.67
CA VAL A 277 40.49 -7.53 -17.26
C VAL A 277 41.97 -7.18 -17.00
N ALA A 278 42.90 -7.90 -17.64
CA ALA A 278 44.34 -7.66 -17.52
C ALA A 278 44.80 -6.27 -18.03
N ASP A 279 44.02 -5.63 -18.91
CA ASP A 279 44.39 -4.37 -19.55
C ASP A 279 43.78 -3.14 -18.82
N LEU A 280 42.92 -3.33 -17.81
CA LEU A 280 42.21 -2.24 -17.11
C LEU A 280 43.15 -1.28 -16.38
N ASP A 281 44.16 -1.81 -15.68
CA ASP A 281 45.16 -1.00 -14.96
C ASP A 281 46.02 -0.17 -15.94
N SER A 282 46.39 -0.79 -17.06
CA SER A 282 47.07 -0.10 -18.16
C SER A 282 46.17 1.00 -18.71
N LEU A 283 44.93 0.71 -19.14
CA LEU A 283 43.98 1.70 -19.65
C LEU A 283 43.85 2.92 -18.70
N MET A 284 43.73 2.67 -17.40
CA MET A 284 43.53 3.72 -16.40
C MET A 284 44.82 4.44 -15.96
N SER A 285 46.00 3.86 -16.12
CA SER A 285 47.26 4.57 -15.82
C SER A 285 47.66 5.56 -16.91
N ARG A 286 47.20 5.35 -18.14
CA ARG A 286 47.55 6.13 -19.35
C ARG A 286 46.35 6.84 -19.96
N TRP A 287 45.22 6.95 -19.27
CA TRP A 287 44.04 7.58 -19.86
C TRP A 287 44.21 9.05 -20.25
N LYS A 288 45.17 9.75 -19.65
CA LYS A 288 45.49 11.13 -19.97
C LYS A 288 46.41 11.28 -21.19
N SER A 289 46.94 10.19 -21.76
CA SER A 289 47.67 10.27 -23.03
C SER A 289 46.71 10.28 -24.23
N ALA A 290 47.19 10.82 -25.36
CA ALA A 290 46.39 11.06 -26.55
C ALA A 290 45.86 9.79 -27.26
N ASP A 291 46.20 8.62 -26.73
CA ASP A 291 45.88 7.30 -27.27
C ASP A 291 44.67 6.63 -26.60
N VAL A 292 44.10 7.23 -25.56
CA VAL A 292 42.83 6.81 -24.97
C VAL A 292 41.71 7.70 -25.50
N ASP A 293 40.79 7.09 -26.25
CA ASP A 293 39.76 7.80 -27.01
C ASP A 293 38.46 7.87 -26.21
N LEU A 294 38.14 9.06 -25.68
CA LEU A 294 36.90 9.30 -24.92
C LEU A 294 35.63 9.26 -25.78
N ARG A 295 35.76 9.11 -27.11
CA ARG A 295 34.64 8.86 -28.04
C ARG A 295 34.25 7.39 -28.13
N LYS A 296 34.79 6.56 -27.24
CA LYS A 296 34.47 5.15 -27.13
C LYS A 296 34.00 4.82 -25.71
N ILE A 297 33.23 3.74 -25.61
CA ILE A 297 32.86 3.12 -24.35
C ILE A 297 33.65 1.82 -24.22
N TYR A 298 34.47 1.72 -23.18
CA TYR A 298 35.29 0.55 -22.92
C TYR A 298 34.45 -0.51 -22.20
N LEU A 299 34.24 -1.65 -22.84
CA LEU A 299 33.46 -2.76 -22.30
C LEU A 299 34.40 -3.87 -21.82
N VAL A 300 34.35 -4.17 -20.52
CA VAL A 300 34.99 -5.36 -19.95
C VAL A 300 33.93 -6.41 -19.61
N HIS A 301 33.97 -7.52 -20.33
CA HIS A 301 33.15 -8.69 -20.02
C HIS A 301 33.94 -9.60 -19.09
N ALA A 302 33.81 -9.38 -17.78
CA ALA A 302 34.53 -10.12 -16.75
C ALA A 302 33.91 -11.51 -16.58
N LEU A 303 34.71 -12.54 -16.83
CA LEU A 303 34.32 -13.94 -16.73
C LEU A 303 34.88 -14.55 -15.44
N PRO A 304 34.30 -15.64 -14.92
CA PRO A 304 34.75 -16.25 -13.67
C PRO A 304 36.27 -16.51 -13.60
N GLU A 305 36.90 -16.91 -14.70
CA GLU A 305 38.35 -17.09 -14.78
C GLU A 305 39.20 -15.82 -14.52
N ASP A 306 38.61 -14.63 -14.68
CA ASP A 306 39.31 -13.35 -14.48
C ASP A 306 39.37 -12.93 -13.01
N TYR A 307 38.38 -13.33 -12.21
CA TYR A 307 38.19 -12.84 -10.84
C TYR A 307 37.96 -13.92 -9.77
N LEU A 308 37.86 -15.19 -10.13
CA LEU A 308 37.86 -16.29 -9.16
C LEU A 308 39.24 -16.94 -9.11
N VAL A 309 39.84 -16.93 -7.93
CA VAL A 309 41.14 -17.55 -7.67
C VAL A 309 40.96 -18.77 -6.78
N ARG A 310 41.75 -19.82 -7.02
CA ARG A 310 41.75 -20.99 -6.15
C ARG A 310 42.60 -20.71 -4.92
N LEU A 311 42.08 -21.10 -3.76
CA LEU A 311 42.78 -20.96 -2.47
C LEU A 311 44.05 -21.82 -2.39
N ASP A 312 44.15 -22.87 -3.21
CA ASP A 312 45.33 -23.74 -3.31
C ASP A 312 46.36 -23.26 -4.35
N GLY A 313 46.15 -22.11 -4.99
CA GLY A 313 47.03 -21.55 -6.02
C GLY A 313 46.89 -22.19 -7.40
N GLY A 314 45.96 -23.13 -7.59
CA GLY A 314 45.67 -23.73 -8.90
C GLY A 314 44.99 -22.76 -9.89
N GLN A 315 44.94 -23.14 -11.17
CA GLN A 315 44.20 -22.37 -12.19
C GLN A 315 42.68 -22.57 -12.08
N TYR A 316 41.92 -21.56 -12.49
CA TYR A 316 40.47 -21.67 -12.59
C TYR A 316 40.08 -22.81 -13.55
N SER A 317 39.11 -23.62 -13.13
CA SER A 317 38.48 -24.66 -13.94
C SER A 317 36.99 -24.61 -13.64
N ARG A 318 36.17 -24.55 -14.69
CA ARG A 318 34.73 -24.49 -14.55
C ARG A 318 34.20 -25.73 -13.84
N ASP A 319 34.59 -26.92 -14.27
CA ASP A 319 34.08 -28.17 -13.68
C ASP A 319 34.45 -28.26 -12.20
N HIS A 320 35.68 -27.90 -11.86
CA HIS A 320 36.14 -27.87 -10.47
C HIS A 320 35.40 -26.81 -9.63
N TYR A 321 35.15 -25.61 -10.18
CA TYR A 321 34.38 -24.57 -9.49
C TYR A 321 32.96 -25.01 -9.16
N TYR A 322 32.28 -25.74 -10.05
CA TYR A 322 30.94 -26.26 -9.78
C TYR A 322 30.94 -27.46 -8.83
N GLN A 323 32.01 -28.26 -8.80
CA GLN A 323 32.16 -29.40 -7.88
C GLN A 323 32.65 -29.01 -6.48
N SER A 324 33.43 -27.93 -6.37
CA SER A 324 34.08 -27.49 -5.12
C SER A 324 34.19 -25.96 -5.07
N PRO A 325 33.05 -25.25 -5.03
CA PRO A 325 33.02 -23.79 -5.03
C PRO A 325 33.72 -23.14 -3.85
N GLN A 326 33.74 -23.81 -2.68
CA GLN A 326 34.41 -23.36 -1.45
C GLN A 326 35.94 -23.25 -1.58
N SER A 327 36.52 -23.85 -2.62
CA SER A 327 37.96 -23.76 -2.90
C SER A 327 38.35 -22.48 -3.65
N TYR A 328 37.40 -21.57 -3.86
CA TYR A 328 37.60 -20.32 -4.59
C TYR A 328 37.23 -19.11 -3.76
N GLU A 329 37.93 -18.01 -4.00
CA GLU A 329 37.56 -16.68 -3.53
C GLU A 329 37.48 -15.69 -4.70
N SER A 330 36.69 -14.62 -4.53
CA SER A 330 36.56 -13.56 -5.51
C SER A 330 37.54 -12.43 -5.23
N VAL A 331 38.37 -12.12 -6.23
CA VAL A 331 39.26 -10.94 -6.28
C VAL A 331 38.68 -9.83 -7.18
N PHE A 332 37.36 -9.85 -7.42
CA PHE A 332 36.68 -8.87 -8.28
C PHE A 332 36.83 -7.44 -7.75
N CYS A 333 36.83 -7.27 -6.42
CA CYS A 333 37.02 -5.99 -5.74
C CYS A 333 38.36 -5.30 -6.07
N ASP A 334 39.38 -6.07 -6.44
CA ASP A 334 40.70 -5.57 -6.81
C ASP A 334 40.90 -5.52 -8.32
N LYS A 335 40.54 -6.61 -9.03
CA LYS A 335 40.91 -6.75 -10.44
C LYS A 335 39.96 -6.07 -11.42
N VAL A 336 38.72 -5.79 -11.01
CA VAL A 336 37.68 -5.31 -11.93
C VAL A 336 36.97 -4.07 -11.40
N ALA A 337 36.35 -4.19 -10.22
CA ALA A 337 35.48 -3.16 -9.64
C ALA A 337 36.07 -1.74 -9.67
N PRO A 338 37.34 -1.49 -9.24
CA PRO A 338 37.86 -0.13 -9.07
C PRO A 338 37.93 0.69 -10.37
N TYR A 339 37.90 0.02 -11.53
CA TYR A 339 38.08 0.65 -12.83
C TYR A 339 36.75 0.98 -13.52
N LEU A 340 35.63 0.49 -13.01
CA LEU A 340 34.34 0.59 -13.71
C LEU A 340 33.69 1.95 -13.47
N THR A 341 33.11 2.55 -14.50
CA THR A 341 32.16 3.66 -14.38
C THR A 341 30.75 3.14 -14.05
N LEU A 342 30.37 2.03 -14.69
CA LEU A 342 29.14 1.29 -14.44
C LEU A 342 29.42 -0.19 -14.33
N PHE A 343 28.91 -0.81 -13.27
CA PHE A 343 28.92 -2.26 -13.14
C PHE A 343 27.53 -2.85 -13.43
N LEU A 344 27.46 -3.85 -14.31
CA LEU A 344 26.27 -4.63 -14.63
C LEU A 344 26.49 -6.06 -14.14
N ASN A 345 25.84 -6.44 -13.05
CA ASN A 345 25.93 -7.81 -12.54
C ASN A 345 24.88 -8.70 -13.23
N GLY A 346 25.34 -9.63 -14.06
CA GLY A 346 24.49 -10.60 -14.77
C GLY A 346 24.79 -12.06 -14.41
N ALA A 347 25.62 -12.29 -13.39
CA ALA A 347 26.05 -13.61 -12.96
C ALA A 347 25.16 -14.13 -11.82
N GLY A 348 24.31 -15.11 -12.12
CA GLY A 348 23.48 -15.76 -11.10
C GLY A 348 24.33 -16.40 -10.00
N TRP A 349 23.82 -16.37 -8.77
CA TRP A 349 24.51 -16.83 -7.57
C TRP A 349 23.66 -17.81 -6.75
N SER A 350 24.31 -18.61 -5.92
CA SER A 350 23.67 -19.51 -4.94
C SER A 350 24.52 -19.52 -3.66
N PRO A 351 23.93 -19.72 -2.47
CA PRO A 351 24.64 -19.72 -1.18
C PRO A 351 25.84 -20.66 -1.08
N SER A 352 25.88 -21.73 -1.88
CA SER A 352 27.01 -22.66 -1.93
C SER A 352 28.23 -22.10 -2.68
N PHE A 353 28.09 -20.99 -3.40
CA PHE A 353 29.15 -20.37 -4.19
C PHE A 353 29.73 -19.13 -3.49
N PRO A 354 31.02 -18.83 -3.69
CA PRO A 354 31.62 -17.62 -3.12
C PRO A 354 30.89 -16.37 -3.62
N ARG A 355 30.76 -15.38 -2.74
CA ARG A 355 30.20 -14.07 -3.10
C ARG A 355 31.12 -13.38 -4.11
N LEU A 356 30.55 -12.57 -5.00
CA LEU A 356 31.32 -11.74 -5.91
C LEU A 356 32.03 -10.63 -5.12
N MET A 357 31.33 -9.97 -4.20
CA MET A 357 31.90 -8.98 -3.28
C MET A 357 31.19 -8.97 -1.92
N THR A 358 31.98 -8.81 -0.85
CA THR A 358 31.51 -8.53 0.51
C THR A 358 31.37 -7.01 0.78
N ASN A 359 30.78 -6.65 1.93
CA ASN A 359 30.69 -5.24 2.37
C ASN A 359 32.07 -4.62 2.61
N ASP A 360 33.03 -5.38 3.13
CA ASP A 360 34.40 -4.88 3.35
C ASP A 360 35.15 -4.71 2.02
N GLN A 361 34.92 -5.64 1.08
CA GLN A 361 35.49 -5.56 -0.27
C GLN A 361 34.93 -4.37 -1.07
N LEU A 362 33.71 -3.91 -0.80
CA LEU A 362 33.18 -2.67 -1.39
C LEU A 362 34.02 -1.45 -0.97
N ALA A 363 34.38 -1.34 0.31
CA ALA A 363 35.24 -0.25 0.78
C ALA A 363 36.61 -0.29 0.11
N ILE A 364 37.22 -1.48 -0.02
CA ILE A 364 38.49 -1.68 -0.74
C ILE A 364 38.39 -1.20 -2.19
N ALA A 365 37.34 -1.62 -2.89
CA ALA A 365 37.11 -1.24 -4.28
C ALA A 365 36.96 0.29 -4.44
N LEU A 366 36.20 0.95 -3.56
CA LEU A 366 35.99 2.40 -3.60
C LEU A 366 37.24 3.20 -3.22
N MET A 367 38.02 2.74 -2.24
CA MET A 367 39.31 3.35 -1.89
C MET A 367 40.28 3.32 -3.08
N ARG A 368 40.34 2.19 -3.79
CA ARG A 368 41.16 2.07 -5.00
C ARG A 368 40.58 2.87 -6.17
N ALA A 369 39.26 2.87 -6.36
CA ALA A 369 38.60 3.66 -7.39
C ALA A 369 38.91 5.16 -7.27
N LYS A 370 38.97 5.67 -6.03
CA LYS A 370 39.29 7.06 -5.72
C LYS A 370 40.67 7.51 -6.23
N THR A 371 41.64 6.61 -6.36
CA THR A 371 42.99 6.97 -6.86
C THR A 371 43.00 7.30 -8.35
N PHE A 372 42.02 6.82 -9.10
CA PHE A 372 41.89 7.07 -10.55
C PHE A 372 41.03 8.30 -10.89
N GLY A 373 40.14 8.73 -9.98
CA GLY A 373 39.19 9.84 -10.20
C GLY A 373 37.97 9.45 -11.04
N GLY A 374 37.09 10.42 -11.35
CA GLY A 374 36.00 10.24 -12.32
C GLY A 374 34.81 9.36 -11.92
N ALA A 375 34.34 9.44 -10.66
CA ALA A 375 33.13 8.75 -10.17
C ALA A 375 33.14 7.22 -10.36
N ARG A 376 34.30 6.58 -10.22
CA ARG A 376 34.48 5.13 -10.43
C ARG A 376 33.83 4.28 -9.34
N PHE A 377 33.24 3.18 -9.78
CA PHE A 377 32.54 2.16 -9.01
C PHE A 377 31.40 2.69 -8.11
N THR A 378 30.83 3.83 -8.49
CA THR A 378 29.70 4.45 -7.78
C THR A 378 28.34 4.10 -8.37
N ASN A 379 28.29 3.38 -9.49
CA ASN A 379 27.03 3.00 -10.15
C ASN A 379 27.00 1.50 -10.41
N ILE A 380 26.01 0.82 -9.82
CA ILE A 380 25.85 -0.63 -9.89
C ILE A 380 24.43 -0.95 -10.31
N GLY A 381 24.30 -1.65 -11.43
CA GLY A 381 23.10 -2.34 -11.87
C GLY A 381 23.18 -3.82 -11.57
N ASP A 382 22.59 -4.25 -10.47
CA ASP A 382 22.48 -5.66 -10.12
C ASP A 382 21.22 -6.29 -10.74
N ILE A 383 21.39 -6.86 -11.94
CA ILE A 383 20.29 -7.42 -12.74
C ILE A 383 19.83 -8.77 -12.16
N THR A 384 20.66 -9.44 -11.35
CA THR A 384 20.28 -10.71 -10.71
C THR A 384 19.29 -10.49 -9.57
N CYS A 385 19.44 -9.36 -8.87
CA CYS A 385 18.58 -8.94 -7.75
C CYS A 385 18.53 -9.98 -6.62
N ASP A 386 19.67 -10.61 -6.33
CA ASP A 386 19.81 -11.55 -5.23
C ASP A 386 20.15 -10.80 -3.93
N ILE A 387 19.13 -10.51 -3.10
CA ILE A 387 19.28 -9.77 -1.84
C ILE A 387 20.27 -10.47 -0.92
N GLU A 388 21.25 -9.71 -0.43
CA GLU A 388 22.40 -10.23 0.31
C GLU A 388 23.01 -11.47 -0.36
N GLY A 389 23.11 -11.45 -1.68
CA GLY A 389 23.55 -12.57 -2.53
C GLY A 389 24.97 -12.40 -3.07
N GLY A 390 25.13 -12.48 -4.39
CA GLY A 390 26.45 -12.31 -5.02
C GLY A 390 27.15 -11.01 -4.61
N LEU A 391 26.38 -9.92 -4.48
CA LEU A 391 26.79 -8.69 -3.83
C LEU A 391 26.19 -8.64 -2.43
N GLN A 392 27.01 -8.81 -1.39
CA GLN A 392 26.52 -8.82 -0.01
C GLN A 392 25.78 -7.52 0.37
N PHE A 393 26.22 -6.40 -0.20
CA PHE A 393 25.70 -5.08 0.09
C PHE A 393 24.40 -4.73 -0.65
N LEU A 394 23.83 -5.65 -1.44
CA LEU A 394 22.48 -5.47 -1.97
C LEU A 394 21.46 -5.73 -0.86
N ASP A 395 21.02 -4.68 -0.18
CA ASP A 395 20.12 -4.79 0.99
C ASP A 395 18.63 -4.94 0.61
N ARG A 396 18.24 -4.46 -0.57
CA ARG A 396 16.86 -4.48 -1.04
C ARG A 396 16.75 -4.49 -2.57
N ALA A 397 15.61 -4.99 -3.03
CA ALA A 397 15.21 -4.88 -4.42
C ALA A 397 14.61 -3.49 -4.66
N THR A 398 14.77 -2.99 -5.88
CA THR A 398 14.08 -1.79 -6.36
C THR A 398 12.85 -2.20 -7.18
N THR A 399 11.97 -1.24 -7.45
CA THR A 399 10.77 -1.50 -8.27
C THR A 399 10.85 -0.69 -9.56
N LEU A 400 10.07 -1.05 -10.57
CA LEU A 400 9.97 -0.21 -11.78
C LEU A 400 9.41 1.19 -11.49
N SER A 401 8.73 1.41 -10.36
CA SER A 401 8.30 2.75 -9.92
C SER A 401 9.45 3.57 -9.33
N SER A 402 10.35 2.92 -8.59
CA SER A 402 11.53 3.52 -7.95
C SER A 402 12.75 2.64 -8.25
N PRO A 403 13.36 2.75 -9.45
CA PRO A 403 14.28 1.76 -10.01
C PRO A 403 15.69 1.80 -9.43
N PHE A 404 16.02 2.84 -8.64
CA PHE A 404 17.33 2.97 -8.03
C PHE A 404 17.28 3.71 -6.70
N TYR A 405 18.32 3.54 -5.89
CA TYR A 405 18.52 4.25 -4.62
C TYR A 405 20.02 4.46 -4.36
N LYS A 406 20.33 5.39 -3.44
CA LYS A 406 21.69 5.55 -2.91
C LYS A 406 21.88 4.64 -1.71
N PHE A 407 22.91 3.81 -1.78
CA PHE A 407 23.34 2.92 -0.72
C PHE A 407 24.65 3.41 -0.10
N ARG A 408 24.71 3.38 1.22
CA ARG A 408 25.94 3.63 1.98
C ARG A 408 25.99 2.69 3.18
N PRO A 409 26.87 1.68 3.19
CA PRO A 409 26.99 0.80 4.34
C PRO A 409 27.69 1.53 5.49
N SER A 410 27.36 1.14 6.72
CA SER A 410 27.86 1.78 7.95
C SER A 410 29.37 1.65 8.14
N ASN A 411 29.99 0.60 7.57
CA ASN A 411 31.44 0.38 7.59
C ASN A 411 32.20 1.24 6.56
N LEU A 412 31.52 2.01 5.70
CA LEU A 412 32.17 2.81 4.67
C LEU A 412 32.80 4.10 5.23
N PRO A 413 34.11 4.35 5.05
CA PRO A 413 34.77 5.59 5.46
C PRO A 413 34.07 6.86 4.95
N ALA A 414 34.00 7.89 5.80
CA ALA A 414 33.24 9.14 5.54
C ALA A 414 33.64 9.87 4.25
N ASP A 415 34.88 9.70 3.80
CA ASP A 415 35.46 10.34 2.62
C ASP A 415 35.26 9.58 1.31
N LEU A 416 34.59 8.42 1.35
CA LEU A 416 34.19 7.64 0.17
C LEU A 416 32.74 7.93 -0.21
N PRO A 417 32.40 7.93 -1.50
CA PRO A 417 31.05 8.22 -1.97
C PRO A 417 30.07 7.09 -1.66
N SER A 418 28.78 7.42 -1.56
CA SER A 418 27.70 6.44 -1.63
C SER A 418 27.63 5.79 -3.02
N VAL A 419 27.01 4.61 -3.11
CA VAL A 419 26.85 3.86 -4.36
C VAL A 419 25.40 3.96 -4.83
N GLN A 420 25.18 4.29 -6.09
CA GLN A 420 23.90 4.24 -6.76
C GLN A 420 23.59 2.80 -7.16
N MET A 421 22.53 2.22 -6.60
CA MET A 421 22.12 0.83 -6.81
C MET A 421 20.84 0.78 -7.65
N MET A 422 20.84 0.03 -8.76
CA MET A 422 19.67 -0.41 -9.52
C MET A 422 19.54 -1.93 -9.35
N SER A 423 18.39 -2.42 -8.91
CA SER A 423 18.17 -3.85 -8.60
C SER A 423 16.71 -4.27 -8.77
N VAL A 424 16.15 -4.03 -9.96
CA VAL A 424 14.72 -4.26 -10.20
C VAL A 424 14.43 -5.76 -10.33
N ASP A 425 13.54 -6.29 -9.49
CA ASP A 425 13.21 -7.72 -9.39
C ASP A 425 12.42 -8.27 -10.60
N ILE A 426 11.75 -7.40 -11.35
CA ILE A 426 10.87 -7.77 -12.48
C ILE A 426 11.20 -7.00 -13.78
N LEU A 427 12.48 -6.77 -14.05
CA LEU A 427 12.96 -6.01 -15.22
C LEU A 427 12.24 -6.31 -16.55
N PRO A 428 11.98 -7.56 -16.98
CA PRO A 428 11.33 -7.80 -18.27
C PRO A 428 9.89 -7.26 -18.37
N ALA A 429 9.23 -6.96 -17.24
CA ALA A 429 7.89 -6.37 -17.24
C ALA A 429 7.87 -4.93 -17.76
N SER A 430 9.02 -4.26 -17.83
CA SER A 430 9.14 -2.94 -18.47
C SER A 430 9.14 -3.00 -20.00
N LEU A 431 9.23 -4.20 -20.59
CA LEU A 431 9.17 -4.45 -22.04
C LEU A 431 8.06 -5.45 -22.38
N PRO A 432 6.81 -5.23 -21.91
CA PRO A 432 5.83 -6.30 -21.84
C PRO A 432 5.40 -6.80 -23.23
N HIS A 433 5.40 -5.93 -24.24
CA HIS A 433 5.01 -6.28 -25.60
C HIS A 433 5.99 -7.28 -26.22
N ASP A 434 7.26 -6.89 -26.35
CA ASP A 434 8.30 -7.71 -26.98
C ASP A 434 8.61 -8.96 -26.15
N ALA A 435 8.59 -8.84 -24.82
CA ALA A 435 8.77 -9.98 -23.92
C ALA A 435 7.65 -11.01 -24.09
N SER A 436 6.40 -10.59 -24.28
CA SER A 436 5.28 -11.51 -24.50
C SER A 436 5.35 -12.19 -25.87
N HIS A 437 5.76 -11.48 -26.93
CA HIS A 437 5.98 -12.10 -28.25
C HIS A 437 7.02 -13.21 -28.18
N HIS A 438 8.21 -12.91 -27.64
CA HIS A 438 9.26 -13.91 -27.49
C HIS A 438 8.83 -15.08 -26.60
N PHE A 439 8.18 -14.79 -25.48
CA PHE A 439 7.70 -15.81 -24.55
C PHE A 439 6.67 -16.73 -25.19
N SER A 440 5.66 -16.16 -25.85
CA SER A 440 4.62 -16.91 -26.56
C SER A 440 5.20 -17.79 -27.65
N SER A 441 6.13 -17.28 -28.47
CA SER A 441 6.78 -18.09 -29.52
C SER A 441 7.63 -19.22 -28.94
N SER A 442 8.30 -18.97 -27.79
CA SER A 442 9.06 -20.03 -27.10
C SER A 442 8.15 -21.10 -26.49
N LEU A 443 6.89 -20.75 -26.20
CA LEU A 443 5.91 -21.63 -25.57
C LEU A 443 5.07 -22.42 -26.59
N GLU A 444 4.96 -21.95 -27.84
CA GLU A 444 4.08 -22.47 -28.90
C GLU A 444 4.14 -23.99 -29.07
N ARG A 445 5.36 -24.54 -29.21
CA ARG A 445 5.58 -26.00 -29.33
C ARG A 445 4.94 -26.79 -28.18
N TYR A 446 5.11 -26.32 -26.94
CA TYR A 446 4.61 -27.03 -25.76
C TYR A 446 3.09 -26.96 -25.67
N ILE A 447 2.48 -25.85 -26.10
CA ILE A 447 1.02 -25.73 -26.17
C ILE A 447 0.46 -26.65 -27.25
N ASP A 448 1.12 -26.74 -28.41
CA ASP A 448 0.72 -27.66 -29.47
C ASP A 448 0.78 -29.12 -29.02
N GLU A 449 1.86 -29.53 -28.35
CA GLU A 449 2.00 -30.88 -27.78
C GLU A 449 0.92 -31.17 -26.72
N LEU A 450 0.58 -30.20 -25.86
CA LEU A 450 -0.53 -30.33 -24.90
C LEU A 450 -1.88 -30.45 -25.59
N VAL A 451 -2.16 -29.60 -26.58
CA VAL A 451 -3.43 -29.63 -27.33
C VAL A 451 -3.59 -30.98 -28.03
N GLU A 452 -2.53 -31.54 -28.60
CA GLU A 452 -2.57 -32.89 -29.20
C GLU A 452 -2.81 -33.98 -28.14
N TYR A 453 -2.16 -33.88 -26.97
CA TYR A 453 -2.38 -34.81 -25.85
C TYR A 453 -3.85 -34.82 -25.41
N TYR A 454 -4.48 -33.66 -25.21
CA TYR A 454 -5.90 -33.60 -24.81
C TYR A 454 -6.86 -34.03 -25.92
N ASN A 455 -6.57 -33.70 -27.18
CA ASN A 455 -7.39 -34.14 -28.32
C ASN A 455 -7.35 -35.67 -28.50
N THR A 456 -6.21 -36.32 -28.23
CA THR A 456 -6.06 -37.78 -28.36
C THR A 456 -6.56 -38.55 -27.14
N ALA A 457 -6.41 -38.01 -25.93
CA ALA A 457 -6.91 -38.61 -24.69
C ALA A 457 -8.45 -38.74 -24.65
N PHE A 458 -9.17 -37.90 -25.38
CA PHE A 458 -10.64 -37.91 -25.44
C PHE A 458 -11.24 -39.14 -26.16
N TYR A 459 -10.43 -39.89 -26.93
CA TYR A 459 -10.89 -41.02 -27.76
C TYR A 459 -10.65 -42.42 -27.15
N MET A 460 -10.16 -42.54 -25.91
CA MET A 460 -9.84 -43.86 -25.32
C MET A 460 -10.97 -44.41 -24.42
N ALA A 461 -11.62 -45.49 -24.85
CA ALA A 461 -12.50 -46.30 -24.01
C ALA A 461 -11.68 -47.20 -23.05
N PRO A 462 -12.21 -47.62 -21.88
CA PRO A 462 -11.43 -48.27 -20.82
C PRO A 462 -10.87 -49.69 -21.13
N SER A 463 -11.08 -50.23 -22.32
CA SER A 463 -10.78 -51.65 -22.63
C SER A 463 -9.76 -51.88 -23.75
N GLN A 464 -9.08 -50.85 -24.28
CA GLN A 464 -7.99 -51.06 -25.24
C GLN A 464 -6.76 -50.22 -24.88
N SER A 465 -5.82 -50.86 -24.19
CA SER A 465 -4.41 -50.53 -24.39
C SER A 465 -4.05 -50.90 -25.83
N LEU A 466 -3.61 -49.93 -26.63
CA LEU A 466 -2.50 -49.99 -27.60
C LEU A 466 -2.70 -48.97 -28.74
N LEU A 467 -1.77 -48.01 -28.80
CA LEU A 467 -1.22 -47.35 -29.99
C LEU A 467 -2.18 -46.71 -31.01
N VAL A 468 -2.21 -45.37 -30.99
CA VAL A 468 -2.47 -44.58 -32.21
C VAL A 468 -1.11 -44.17 -32.78
N LYS A 469 -0.76 -44.63 -33.99
CA LYS A 469 0.51 -44.34 -34.70
C LYS A 469 1.81 -44.74 -33.97
N GLY A 470 1.84 -45.86 -33.25
CA GLY A 470 3.10 -46.42 -32.76
C GLY A 470 3.78 -45.66 -31.61
N ARG A 471 3.10 -44.69 -30.97
CA ARG A 471 3.55 -44.09 -29.70
C ARG A 471 2.43 -44.21 -28.66
N PRO A 472 2.70 -44.66 -27.42
CA PRO A 472 1.73 -44.53 -26.33
C PRO A 472 1.40 -43.04 -26.14
N THR A 473 0.14 -42.70 -25.85
CA THR A 473 -0.34 -41.34 -25.52
C THR A 473 0.15 -40.94 -24.12
N LEU A 474 1.46 -40.87 -23.96
CA LEU A 474 2.13 -40.38 -22.76
C LEU A 474 2.05 -38.86 -22.75
N PHE A 475 1.94 -38.28 -21.55
CA PHE A 475 2.11 -36.86 -21.37
C PHE A 475 3.47 -36.43 -21.95
N PRO A 476 3.58 -35.29 -22.66
CA PRO A 476 4.82 -34.94 -23.34
C PRO A 476 6.01 -34.89 -22.37
N LEU A 477 7.12 -35.55 -22.73
CA LEU A 477 8.26 -35.77 -21.83
C LEU A 477 8.86 -34.45 -21.31
N ASP A 478 8.96 -33.43 -22.16
CA ASP A 478 9.47 -32.12 -21.76
C ASP A 478 8.60 -31.47 -20.67
N LEU A 479 7.28 -31.63 -20.79
CA LEU A 479 6.30 -31.11 -19.83
C LEU A 479 6.22 -31.97 -18.56
N GLU A 480 6.39 -33.29 -18.68
CA GLU A 480 6.54 -34.19 -17.53
C GLU A 480 7.78 -33.80 -16.72
N ARG A 481 8.90 -33.54 -17.41
CA ARG A 481 10.12 -32.98 -16.81
C ARG A 481 9.98 -31.53 -16.36
N ALA A 482 8.89 -30.83 -16.60
CA ALA A 482 8.62 -29.52 -15.99
C ALA A 482 7.51 -29.58 -14.92
N THR A 483 6.93 -30.76 -14.71
CA THR A 483 5.86 -30.97 -13.73
C THR A 483 6.42 -30.95 -12.30
N ILE A 484 5.75 -30.23 -11.41
CA ILE A 484 6.03 -30.19 -9.97
C ILE A 484 5.14 -31.20 -9.24
N ALA A 485 3.85 -31.16 -9.54
CA ALA A 485 2.83 -32.00 -8.92
C ALA A 485 1.80 -32.43 -9.97
N SER A 486 1.30 -33.66 -9.84
CA SER A 486 0.26 -34.22 -10.70
C SER A 486 -0.61 -35.20 -9.91
N GLY A 487 -1.92 -35.08 -10.04
CA GLY A 487 -2.87 -35.97 -9.35
C GLY A 487 -2.73 -35.95 -7.82
N GLY A 488 -2.31 -34.81 -7.27
CA GLY A 488 -2.15 -34.61 -5.82
C GLY A 488 -0.85 -35.15 -5.27
N ARG A 489 0.07 -35.61 -6.13
CA ARG A 489 1.39 -36.11 -5.74
C ARG A 489 2.47 -35.22 -6.31
N LEU A 490 3.46 -34.89 -5.48
CA LEU A 490 4.72 -34.33 -5.96
C LEU A 490 5.45 -35.39 -6.78
N VAL A 491 6.03 -34.99 -7.91
CA VAL A 491 6.90 -35.91 -8.67
C VAL A 491 8.17 -36.20 -7.87
N GLU A 492 8.80 -37.35 -8.09
CA GLU A 492 9.88 -37.89 -7.24
C GLU A 492 11.00 -36.88 -6.92
N ARG A 493 11.50 -36.16 -7.92
CA ARG A 493 12.55 -35.13 -7.76
C ARG A 493 12.14 -33.93 -6.87
N HIS A 494 10.85 -33.72 -6.66
CA HIS A 494 10.28 -32.67 -5.82
C HIS A 494 9.66 -33.23 -4.53
N ALA A 495 9.82 -34.54 -4.25
CA ALA A 495 9.25 -35.18 -3.06
C ALA A 495 9.76 -34.56 -1.75
N TRP A 496 10.94 -33.94 -1.75
CA TRP A 496 11.50 -33.21 -0.61
C TRP A 496 10.62 -32.02 -0.16
N LEU A 497 9.75 -31.50 -1.05
CA LEU A 497 8.79 -30.45 -0.72
C LEU A 497 7.59 -30.96 0.09
N GLN A 498 7.37 -32.28 0.17
CA GLN A 498 6.19 -32.86 0.83
C GLN A 498 6.11 -32.46 2.30
N GLY A 499 7.25 -32.38 3.00
CA GLY A 499 7.26 -31.94 4.39
C GLY A 499 6.78 -30.50 4.58
N ALA A 500 7.03 -29.60 3.62
CA ALA A 500 6.53 -28.24 3.66
C ALA A 500 5.01 -28.19 3.40
N VAL A 501 4.52 -28.97 2.42
CA VAL A 501 3.09 -29.12 2.12
C VAL A 501 2.33 -29.69 3.32
N ASP A 502 2.87 -30.72 3.97
CA ASP A 502 2.25 -31.38 5.13
C ASP A 502 2.17 -30.42 6.34
N ARG A 503 3.24 -29.66 6.62
CA ARG A 503 3.25 -28.63 7.68
C ARG A 503 2.21 -27.54 7.40
N TYR A 504 2.28 -26.91 6.23
CA TYR A 504 1.34 -25.85 5.83
C TYR A 504 -0.11 -26.31 5.95
N SER A 505 -0.40 -27.55 5.56
CA SER A 505 -1.75 -28.08 5.58
C SER A 505 -2.19 -28.55 6.98
N THR A 506 -1.25 -28.81 7.89
CA THR A 506 -1.54 -29.16 9.30
C THR A 506 -1.78 -27.91 10.14
N ASP A 507 -0.98 -26.87 9.93
CA ASP A 507 -1.11 -25.56 10.60
C ASP A 507 -2.42 -24.85 10.21
N ASN A 508 -3.02 -25.24 9.08
CA ASN A 508 -4.31 -24.71 8.58
C ASN A 508 -5.51 -25.66 8.81
N ARG A 509 -5.41 -26.71 9.66
CA ARG A 509 -6.45 -27.75 9.83
C ARG A 509 -7.82 -27.26 10.32
N ASP A 510 -7.90 -26.10 10.98
CA ASP A 510 -9.17 -25.59 11.52
C ASP A 510 -9.98 -24.76 10.51
N ARG A 511 -9.43 -24.42 9.32
CA ARG A 511 -10.15 -23.61 8.31
C ARG A 511 -10.87 -24.43 7.23
N ASP A 512 -10.45 -25.67 6.96
CA ASP A 512 -11.03 -26.48 5.87
C ASP A 512 -12.27 -27.30 6.31
N ALA A 513 -12.41 -27.63 7.61
CA ALA A 513 -13.57 -28.37 8.13
C ALA A 513 -14.88 -27.56 8.10
N ASP A 514 -14.80 -26.23 8.29
CA ASP A 514 -15.96 -25.34 8.28
C ASP A 514 -16.51 -25.10 6.86
N VAL A 515 -15.67 -25.26 5.83
CA VAL A 515 -16.06 -25.04 4.43
C VAL A 515 -16.78 -26.27 3.85
N GLU A 516 -16.39 -27.50 4.25
CA GLU A 516 -17.14 -28.71 3.87
C GLU A 516 -18.49 -28.81 4.59
N ALA A 517 -18.59 -28.35 5.84
CA ALA A 517 -19.85 -28.25 6.57
C ALA A 517 -20.84 -27.27 5.92
N PHE A 518 -20.33 -26.16 5.37
CA PHE A 518 -21.16 -25.17 4.66
C PHE A 518 -21.68 -25.69 3.30
N ALA A 519 -20.86 -26.46 2.57
CA ALA A 519 -21.26 -27.07 1.30
C ALA A 519 -22.27 -28.21 1.48
N SER A 520 -22.22 -28.94 2.61
CA SER A 520 -23.24 -29.93 3.00
C SER A 520 -24.57 -29.28 3.42
N PHE A 521 -24.57 -28.02 3.82
CA PHE A 521 -25.77 -27.31 4.27
C PHE A 521 -26.56 -26.74 3.09
N ALA A 522 -25.86 -26.34 2.02
CA ALA A 522 -26.48 -25.79 0.80
C ALA A 522 -27.22 -26.86 -0.04
N SER A 523 -26.91 -28.15 0.09
CA SER A 523 -27.54 -29.23 -0.68
C SER A 523 -28.77 -29.86 -0.01
N ARG A 524 -29.11 -29.46 1.22
CA ARG A 524 -30.24 -30.05 2.00
C ARG A 524 -31.47 -29.14 2.12
N ASN A 525 -31.46 -27.94 1.55
CA ASN A 525 -32.56 -26.97 1.66
C ASN A 525 -33.37 -26.78 0.36
N GLU A 526 -33.46 -27.81 -0.47
CA GLU A 526 -34.60 -27.98 -1.37
C GLU A 526 -35.35 -29.24 -0.90
N ILE A 527 -36.65 -29.09 -0.62
CA ILE A 527 -37.62 -30.09 -0.10
C ILE A 527 -37.87 -30.01 1.43
N SER A 528 -38.82 -29.17 1.85
CA SER A 528 -40.09 -29.59 2.49
C SER A 528 -40.81 -28.45 3.25
N GLU A 529 -42.13 -28.55 3.27
CA GLU A 529 -43.14 -27.58 3.69
C GLU A 529 -43.43 -27.53 5.21
N VAL A 530 -43.85 -26.32 5.66
CA VAL A 530 -44.82 -25.95 6.71
C VAL A 530 -45.21 -26.97 7.81
N SER A 531 -44.99 -26.62 9.10
CA SER A 531 -46.06 -26.47 10.13
C SER A 531 -45.53 -26.06 11.53
N GLU A 532 -46.41 -25.39 12.28
CA GLU A 532 -46.26 -24.72 13.58
C GLU A 532 -46.15 -25.67 14.80
N LYS A 533 -45.44 -25.25 15.88
CA LYS A 533 -45.98 -24.99 17.24
C LYS A 533 -44.93 -24.97 18.37
N GLU A 534 -45.11 -23.96 19.24
CA GLU A 534 -45.01 -23.90 20.72
C GLU A 534 -43.69 -24.19 21.50
N SER A 535 -43.38 -23.26 22.41
CA SER A 535 -42.38 -23.24 23.52
C SER A 535 -42.84 -24.10 24.74
N PRO A 536 -42.26 -24.08 25.99
CA PRO A 536 -41.10 -23.35 26.57
C PRO A 536 -40.20 -24.10 27.63
N ALA A 537 -39.12 -23.41 28.04
CA ALA A 537 -38.51 -23.24 29.39
C ALA A 537 -37.92 -24.39 30.27
N ALA A 538 -36.70 -24.13 30.81
CA ALA A 538 -36.21 -24.24 32.23
C ALA A 538 -34.69 -24.60 32.27
N ALA A 539 -33.79 -23.71 32.74
CA ALA A 539 -33.22 -23.60 34.12
C ALA A 539 -32.42 -24.86 34.58
N ALA A 540 -31.25 -24.85 35.23
CA ALA A 540 -30.36 -23.85 35.83
C ALA A 540 -29.08 -24.55 36.39
N VAL A 541 -27.95 -23.80 36.45
CA VAL A 541 -26.90 -23.73 37.53
C VAL A 541 -25.66 -24.68 37.60
N SER A 542 -24.52 -23.99 37.87
CA SER A 542 -23.20 -24.39 38.45
C SER A 542 -22.12 -24.88 37.48
N GLY A 543 -20.83 -24.49 37.56
CA GLY A 543 -20.05 -23.68 38.51
C GLY A 543 -18.72 -23.27 37.85
N ALA A 544 -17.99 -22.38 38.52
CA ALA A 544 -16.89 -21.58 38.00
C ALA A 544 -15.58 -22.33 37.69
N ASP A 545 -14.90 -21.90 36.62
CA ASP A 545 -13.45 -21.60 36.59
C ASP A 545 -13.17 -20.70 35.38
N THR A 546 -12.55 -19.53 35.62
CA THR A 546 -12.40 -18.45 34.63
C THR A 546 -10.98 -18.40 34.06
N ASP A 547 -10.80 -19.07 32.92
CA ASP A 547 -9.90 -18.61 31.85
C ASP A 547 -10.77 -17.86 30.84
N VAL A 548 -10.48 -16.57 30.60
CA VAL A 548 -11.28 -15.72 29.70
C VAL A 548 -10.93 -16.08 28.25
N ASP A 549 -11.61 -17.09 27.74
CA ASP A 549 -11.62 -17.47 26.32
C ASP A 549 -12.55 -16.51 25.55
N VAL A 550 -11.97 -15.64 24.72
CA VAL A 550 -12.66 -14.55 23.98
C VAL A 550 -13.60 -15.10 22.87
N ASN A 551 -13.70 -16.42 22.68
CA ASN A 551 -14.43 -17.05 21.58
C ASN A 551 -15.85 -17.53 21.88
N LYS A 552 -16.46 -17.22 23.02
CA LYS A 552 -17.86 -17.58 23.31
C LYS A 552 -18.82 -16.38 23.37
N SER A 553 -19.39 -15.95 22.23
CA SER A 553 -20.78 -15.43 22.16
C SER A 553 -21.36 -15.22 20.75
N TRP A 554 -20.98 -16.00 19.73
CA TRP A 554 -21.58 -15.87 18.39
C TRP A 554 -22.37 -17.13 17.99
N SER A 555 -23.37 -17.48 18.77
CA SER A 555 -24.35 -18.51 18.37
C SER A 555 -25.56 -17.84 17.69
N GLY A 556 -25.43 -17.50 16.41
CA GLY A 556 -26.48 -16.87 15.61
C GLY A 556 -26.06 -16.55 14.18
N ARG A 557 -27.03 -16.23 13.30
CA ARG A 557 -26.81 -15.78 11.91
C ARG A 557 -25.68 -14.74 11.84
N LYS A 558 -24.78 -14.86 10.86
CA LYS A 558 -23.71 -13.88 10.58
C LYS A 558 -24.27 -12.46 10.57
N LYS A 559 -23.63 -11.55 11.32
CA LYS A 559 -24.02 -10.14 11.37
C LYS A 559 -23.59 -9.45 10.08
N ARG A 560 -24.47 -8.62 9.52
CA ARG A 560 -24.19 -7.83 8.32
C ARG A 560 -23.89 -6.39 8.70
N VAL A 561 -22.73 -5.92 8.31
CA VAL A 561 -22.34 -4.51 8.50
C VAL A 561 -22.28 -3.84 7.13
N LEU A 562 -22.89 -2.67 6.98
CA LEU A 562 -22.78 -1.84 5.78
C LEU A 562 -21.87 -0.67 6.05
N MET A 563 -20.82 -0.48 5.25
CA MET A 563 -19.96 0.68 5.29
C MET A 563 -20.20 1.56 4.07
N LEU A 564 -20.70 2.78 4.30
CA LEU A 564 -20.88 3.79 3.27
C LEU A 564 -19.62 4.67 3.22
N GLY A 565 -18.94 4.65 2.06
CA GLY A 565 -17.71 5.41 1.79
C GLY A 565 -16.48 4.51 1.65
N SER A 566 -15.68 4.76 0.59
CA SER A 566 -14.45 4.02 0.25
C SER A 566 -13.17 4.86 0.36
N GLY A 567 -13.25 6.02 1.02
CA GLY A 567 -12.14 6.97 1.13
C GLY A 567 -10.98 6.50 2.00
N MET A 568 -10.00 7.38 2.20
CA MET A 568 -8.69 7.06 2.81
C MET A 568 -8.76 6.38 4.18
N VAL A 569 -9.80 6.63 4.98
CA VAL A 569 -9.95 6.07 6.34
C VAL A 569 -10.64 4.70 6.35
N ALA A 570 -11.22 4.25 5.23
CA ALA A 570 -11.98 3.00 5.16
C ALA A 570 -11.09 1.75 5.22
N GLY A 571 -9.88 1.81 4.67
CA GLY A 571 -8.94 0.67 4.59
C GLY A 571 -8.71 -0.04 5.92
N PRO A 572 -8.17 0.65 6.95
CA PRO A 572 -7.94 0.04 8.26
C PRO A 572 -9.21 -0.49 8.93
N ALA A 573 -10.35 0.20 8.74
CA ALA A 573 -11.63 -0.25 9.27
C ALA A 573 -12.07 -1.57 8.62
N VAL A 574 -11.95 -1.68 7.30
CA VAL A 574 -12.25 -2.90 6.52
C VAL A 574 -11.36 -4.05 6.97
N ASP A 575 -10.04 -3.83 7.08
CA ASP A 575 -9.08 -4.86 7.50
C ASP A 575 -9.39 -5.40 8.89
N LEU A 576 -9.72 -4.51 9.83
CA LEU A 576 -10.01 -4.93 11.20
C LEU A 576 -11.34 -5.69 11.30
N ILE A 577 -12.40 -5.24 10.63
CA ILE A 577 -13.69 -5.94 10.63
C ILE A 577 -13.59 -7.30 9.94
N ALA A 578 -12.83 -7.38 8.83
CA ALA A 578 -12.67 -8.59 8.05
C ALA A 578 -12.05 -9.76 8.84
N ARG A 579 -11.24 -9.46 9.88
CA ARG A 579 -10.67 -10.47 10.78
C ARG A 579 -11.74 -11.28 11.53
N ASN A 580 -12.96 -10.76 11.65
CA ASN A 580 -14.05 -11.45 12.31
C ASN A 580 -14.94 -12.21 11.30
N PRO A 581 -14.82 -13.54 11.17
CA PRO A 581 -15.59 -14.32 10.20
C PRO A 581 -17.11 -14.38 10.51
N ALA A 582 -17.52 -13.97 11.72
CA ALA A 582 -18.92 -13.85 12.10
C ALA A 582 -19.60 -12.59 11.51
N ILE A 583 -18.80 -11.67 10.95
CA ILE A 583 -19.28 -10.45 10.29
C ILE A 583 -19.14 -10.59 8.77
N GLU A 584 -20.23 -10.32 8.05
CA GLU A 584 -20.22 -10.04 6.62
C GLU A 584 -20.26 -8.52 6.42
N LEU A 585 -19.19 -7.96 5.85
CA LEU A 585 -19.09 -6.53 5.60
C LEU A 585 -19.46 -6.22 4.14
N ILE A 586 -20.30 -5.22 3.92
CA ILE A 586 -20.62 -4.67 2.60
C ILE A 586 -20.08 -3.26 2.55
N VAL A 587 -19.11 -2.98 1.67
CA VAL A 587 -18.60 -1.61 1.44
C VAL A 587 -19.32 -1.02 0.23
N ALA A 588 -19.87 0.18 0.35
CA ALA A 588 -20.62 0.83 -0.71
C ALA A 588 -20.14 2.26 -0.99
N SER A 589 -19.90 2.57 -2.27
CA SER A 589 -19.37 3.85 -2.74
C SER A 589 -19.64 4.05 -4.24
N ASP A 590 -19.38 5.24 -4.77
CA ASP A 590 -19.47 5.57 -6.20
C ASP A 590 -18.21 5.15 -6.99
N SER A 591 -17.08 4.91 -6.30
CA SER A 591 -15.80 4.55 -6.89
C SER A 591 -15.59 3.03 -6.95
N SER A 592 -15.78 2.43 -8.12
CA SER A 592 -15.54 0.99 -8.33
C SER A 592 -14.08 0.57 -8.09
N VAL A 593 -13.13 1.45 -8.39
CA VAL A 593 -11.69 1.19 -8.21
C VAL A 593 -11.31 1.15 -6.72
N GLU A 594 -11.80 2.11 -5.93
CA GLU A 594 -11.55 2.12 -4.48
C GLU A 594 -12.20 0.91 -3.80
N LEU A 595 -13.43 0.58 -4.18
CA LEU A 595 -14.15 -0.58 -3.66
C LEU A 595 -13.41 -1.88 -3.93
N GLN A 596 -12.91 -2.10 -5.15
CA GLN A 596 -12.14 -3.31 -5.47
C GLN A 596 -10.87 -3.42 -4.61
N ARG A 597 -10.12 -2.32 -4.46
CA ARG A 597 -8.92 -2.27 -3.61
C ARG A 597 -9.21 -2.56 -2.14
N LEU A 598 -10.37 -2.17 -1.64
CA LEU A 598 -10.76 -2.43 -0.25
C LEU A 598 -11.15 -3.89 -0.03
N VAL A 599 -11.87 -4.50 -0.98
CA VAL A 599 -12.49 -5.83 -0.84
C VAL A 599 -11.58 -7.00 -1.24
N GLU A 600 -10.75 -6.85 -2.27
CA GLU A 600 -9.93 -7.93 -2.82
C GLU A 600 -9.15 -8.77 -1.78
N PRO A 601 -8.60 -8.18 -0.68
CA PRO A 601 -7.88 -8.96 0.32
C PRO A 601 -8.75 -9.87 1.21
N HIS A 602 -10.08 -9.72 1.20
CA HIS A 602 -10.95 -10.25 2.26
C HIS A 602 -12.15 -11.06 1.73
N LEU A 603 -12.27 -12.32 2.14
CA LEU A 603 -13.32 -13.23 1.68
C LEU A 603 -14.72 -12.94 2.24
N ASN A 604 -14.81 -12.31 3.42
CA ASN A 604 -16.07 -11.95 4.09
C ASN A 604 -16.49 -10.49 3.84
N VAL A 605 -15.79 -9.79 2.95
CA VAL A 605 -16.13 -8.43 2.54
C VAL A 605 -16.70 -8.47 1.12
N LYS A 606 -17.77 -7.72 0.88
CA LYS A 606 -18.41 -7.54 -0.43
C LYS A 606 -18.47 -6.06 -0.75
N PHE A 607 -18.63 -5.71 -2.02
CA PHE A 607 -18.87 -4.31 -2.40
C PHE A 607 -20.18 -4.10 -3.15
N ARG A 608 -20.68 -2.86 -3.11
CA ARG A 608 -21.80 -2.35 -3.91
C ARG A 608 -21.47 -0.97 -4.46
N ILE A 609 -21.80 -0.73 -5.72
CA ILE A 609 -21.70 0.62 -6.29
C ILE A 609 -23.01 1.34 -5.98
N ILE A 610 -22.92 2.51 -5.36
CA ILE A 610 -24.07 3.34 -4.98
C ILE A 610 -23.78 4.80 -5.29
N ASP A 611 -24.83 5.63 -5.28
CA ASP A 611 -24.71 7.08 -5.28
C ASP A 611 -25.28 7.59 -3.95
N ALA A 612 -24.43 8.15 -3.09
CA ALA A 612 -24.83 8.57 -1.76
C ALA A 612 -25.79 9.78 -1.77
N ASP A 613 -25.84 10.55 -2.85
CA ASP A 613 -26.82 11.63 -3.04
C ASP A 613 -28.18 11.07 -3.51
N ASN A 614 -28.21 9.83 -4.01
CA ASN A 614 -29.43 9.14 -4.40
C ASN A 614 -29.81 8.04 -3.39
N MET A 615 -30.74 8.40 -2.50
CA MET A 615 -31.25 7.55 -1.42
C MET A 615 -31.75 6.17 -1.87
N ASP A 616 -32.31 6.07 -3.08
CA ASP A 616 -32.84 4.80 -3.59
C ASP A 616 -31.75 3.75 -3.85
N THR A 617 -30.50 4.18 -4.00
CA THR A 617 -29.38 3.28 -4.31
C THR A 617 -28.87 2.51 -3.08
N TYR A 618 -29.16 2.97 -1.86
CA TYR A 618 -28.65 2.35 -0.62
C TYR A 618 -29.73 1.97 0.40
N ASN A 619 -31.00 2.36 0.21
CA ASN A 619 -32.07 2.04 1.15
C ASN A 619 -32.24 0.53 1.39
N SER A 620 -32.24 -0.27 0.32
CA SER A 620 -32.34 -1.74 0.44
C SER A 620 -31.15 -2.33 1.18
N LEU A 621 -29.96 -1.76 0.99
CA LEU A 621 -28.76 -2.20 1.70
C LEU A 621 -28.89 -1.92 3.21
N ILE A 622 -29.37 -0.73 3.60
CA ILE A 622 -29.60 -0.40 5.01
C ILE A 622 -30.61 -1.40 5.61
N GLU A 623 -31.75 -1.63 4.94
CA GLU A 623 -32.78 -2.56 5.40
C GLU A 623 -32.25 -3.98 5.65
N GLU A 624 -31.34 -4.47 4.79
CA GLU A 624 -30.78 -5.82 4.86
C GLU A 624 -29.65 -6.01 5.89
N THR A 625 -29.17 -4.94 6.53
CA THR A 625 -28.02 -4.98 7.45
C THR A 625 -28.42 -4.95 8.92
N ASP A 626 -27.44 -5.16 9.81
CA ASP A 626 -27.61 -5.03 11.26
C ASP A 626 -27.04 -3.68 11.75
N VAL A 627 -25.89 -3.26 11.23
CA VAL A 627 -25.19 -2.02 11.62
C VAL A 627 -24.72 -1.28 10.37
N VAL A 628 -24.90 0.03 10.34
CA VAL A 628 -24.41 0.93 9.29
C VAL A 628 -23.22 1.73 9.83
N ILE A 629 -22.15 1.81 9.04
CA ILE A 629 -21.01 2.69 9.24
C ILE A 629 -21.08 3.78 8.17
N SER A 630 -21.02 5.05 8.56
CA SER A 630 -20.93 6.16 7.60
C SER A 630 -19.58 6.86 7.70
N LEU A 631 -18.74 6.67 6.68
CA LEU A 631 -17.47 7.35 6.45
C LEU A 631 -17.58 8.36 5.29
N LEU A 632 -18.80 8.82 5.01
CA LEU A 632 -19.14 9.85 4.04
C LEU A 632 -18.96 11.28 4.61
N PRO A 633 -19.01 12.34 3.76
CA PRO A 633 -19.05 13.72 4.22
C PRO A 633 -20.17 13.97 5.24
N ALA A 634 -19.90 14.79 6.26
CA ALA A 634 -20.80 14.99 7.40
C ALA A 634 -22.21 15.49 7.03
N VAL A 635 -22.33 16.20 5.91
CA VAL A 635 -23.62 16.71 5.40
C VAL A 635 -24.60 15.59 5.02
N LEU A 636 -24.12 14.38 4.72
CA LEU A 636 -24.95 13.24 4.33
C LEU A 636 -25.44 12.39 5.51
N HIS A 637 -24.83 12.53 6.70
CA HIS A 637 -25.10 11.65 7.84
C HIS A 637 -26.55 11.71 8.33
N VAL A 638 -27.18 12.88 8.28
CA VAL A 638 -28.57 13.06 8.76
C VAL A 638 -29.55 12.29 7.88
N ALA A 639 -29.34 12.26 6.56
CA ALA A 639 -30.19 11.50 5.64
C ALA A 639 -30.07 9.99 5.92
N ILE A 640 -28.84 9.50 6.10
CA ILE A 640 -28.55 8.10 6.42
C ILE A 640 -29.15 7.71 7.77
N ALA A 641 -29.00 8.55 8.81
CA ALA A 641 -29.55 8.33 10.14
C ALA A 641 -31.08 8.21 10.12
N LYS A 642 -31.78 9.01 9.30
CA LYS A 642 -33.23 8.89 9.12
C LYS A 642 -33.63 7.53 8.53
N GLN A 643 -32.86 7.00 7.57
CA GLN A 643 -33.10 5.66 7.03
C GLN A 643 -32.79 4.56 8.05
N CYS A 644 -31.72 4.73 8.82
CA CYS A 644 -31.38 3.82 9.91
C CYS A 644 -32.52 3.74 10.95
N ILE A 645 -33.08 4.89 11.36
CA ILE A 645 -34.27 4.95 12.24
C ILE A 645 -35.47 4.24 11.60
N LYS A 646 -35.79 4.55 10.34
CA LYS A 646 -36.90 3.95 9.60
C LYS A 646 -36.82 2.42 9.55
N TYR A 647 -35.63 1.89 9.28
CA TYR A 647 -35.39 0.44 9.16
C TYR A 647 -34.90 -0.21 10.46
N LYS A 648 -34.88 0.54 11.56
CA LYS A 648 -34.43 0.09 12.90
C LYS A 648 -33.02 -0.50 12.92
N LYS A 649 -32.07 0.21 12.32
CA LYS A 649 -30.64 -0.17 12.21
C LYS A 649 -29.78 0.80 12.99
N ASP A 650 -28.75 0.29 13.63
CA ASP A 650 -27.79 1.13 14.34
C ASP A 650 -26.82 1.81 13.36
N LEU A 651 -26.35 3.01 13.71
CA LEU A 651 -25.42 3.81 12.91
C LEU A 651 -24.16 4.15 13.71
N VAL A 652 -22.99 4.02 13.09
CA VAL A 652 -21.68 4.44 13.63
C VAL A 652 -21.04 5.47 12.69
N THR A 653 -20.60 6.62 13.22
CA THR A 653 -19.90 7.65 12.43
C THR A 653 -18.71 8.27 13.18
N ALA A 654 -17.71 8.71 12.43
CA ALA A 654 -16.53 9.41 12.97
C ALA A 654 -16.71 10.95 13.06
N SER A 655 -17.92 11.47 12.88
CA SER A 655 -18.16 12.91 12.74
C SER A 655 -18.84 13.51 13.97
N TYR A 656 -18.62 14.82 14.16
CA TYR A 656 -19.33 15.64 15.15
C TYR A 656 -20.85 15.51 15.02
N ILE A 657 -21.55 15.56 16.15
CA ILE A 657 -23.01 15.63 16.17
C ILE A 657 -23.45 17.06 15.82
N SER A 658 -24.11 17.22 14.67
CA SER A 658 -24.76 18.48 14.31
C SER A 658 -26.07 18.68 15.08
N HIS A 659 -26.62 19.90 15.05
CA HIS A 659 -27.93 20.18 15.66
C HIS A 659 -29.04 19.31 15.04
N GLU A 660 -29.00 19.13 13.72
CA GLU A 660 -29.94 18.28 12.97
C GLU A 660 -29.79 16.81 13.36
N MET A 661 -28.56 16.31 13.52
CA MET A 661 -28.33 14.96 14.03
C MET A 661 -28.90 14.81 15.45
N GLN A 662 -28.58 15.75 16.35
CA GLN A 662 -29.07 15.73 17.74
C GLN A 662 -30.61 15.76 17.80
N SER A 663 -31.29 16.43 16.86
CA SER A 663 -32.76 16.47 16.79
C SER A 663 -33.41 15.09 16.54
N LEU A 664 -32.63 14.12 16.04
CA LEU A 664 -33.10 12.75 15.83
C LEU A 664 -33.07 11.90 17.11
N HIS A 665 -32.57 12.41 18.24
CA HIS A 665 -32.34 11.64 19.46
C HIS A 665 -33.60 10.89 19.94
N ASN A 666 -34.73 11.58 20.10
CA ASN A 666 -35.97 10.96 20.56
C ASN A 666 -36.52 9.95 19.54
N ALA A 667 -36.53 10.30 18.25
CA ALA A 667 -36.98 9.39 17.21
C ALA A 667 -36.15 8.09 17.13
N ALA A 668 -34.85 8.19 17.38
CA ALA A 668 -33.96 7.03 17.49
C ALA A 668 -34.22 6.21 18.76
N ILE A 669 -34.48 6.84 19.92
CA ILE A 669 -34.93 6.12 21.14
C ILE A 669 -36.23 5.37 20.88
N ASP A 670 -37.24 6.05 20.33
CA ASP A 670 -38.56 5.48 20.07
C ASP A 670 -38.51 4.30 19.07
N SER A 671 -37.50 4.31 18.19
CA SER A 671 -37.28 3.25 17.20
C SER A 671 -36.32 2.15 17.66
N ASP A 672 -35.84 2.22 18.89
CA ASP A 672 -34.85 1.32 19.48
C ASP A 672 -33.52 1.27 18.70
N VAL A 673 -33.06 2.44 18.23
CA VAL A 673 -31.85 2.62 17.42
C VAL A 673 -30.76 3.40 18.16
N LEU A 674 -29.52 2.93 18.06
CA LEU A 674 -28.30 3.66 18.46
C LEU A 674 -27.71 4.40 17.26
N LEU A 675 -27.53 5.72 17.41
CA LEU A 675 -26.73 6.55 16.52
C LEU A 675 -25.44 6.95 17.27
N LEU A 676 -24.39 6.15 17.16
CA LEU A 676 -23.10 6.40 17.79
C LEU A 676 -22.24 7.27 16.88
N ASN A 677 -22.01 8.50 17.30
CA ASN A 677 -21.21 9.47 16.57
C ASN A 677 -19.89 9.74 17.27
N GLU A 678 -19.08 10.64 16.71
CA GLU A 678 -17.86 11.12 17.34
C GLU A 678 -16.88 9.99 17.69
N ILE A 679 -16.73 8.99 16.81
CA ILE A 679 -15.85 7.82 17.03
C ILE A 679 -14.72 7.66 16.01
N GLY A 680 -13.97 8.74 15.76
CA GLY A 680 -12.72 8.72 14.99
C GLY A 680 -11.49 9.00 15.86
N LEU A 681 -10.66 9.94 15.45
CA LEU A 681 -9.50 10.44 16.21
C LEU A 681 -9.88 11.61 17.12
N ASP A 682 -10.29 12.72 16.51
CA ASP A 682 -10.74 13.97 17.14
C ASP A 682 -11.88 14.54 16.28
N PRO A 683 -13.14 14.14 16.54
CA PRO A 683 -13.62 13.55 17.79
C PRO A 683 -13.63 12.00 17.79
N GLY A 684 -13.21 11.37 18.89
CA GLY A 684 -13.21 9.93 19.12
C GLY A 684 -12.23 9.46 20.19
N ILE A 685 -11.01 9.07 19.79
CA ILE A 685 -9.94 8.68 20.73
C ILE A 685 -9.73 9.77 21.79
N ASP A 686 -9.83 11.04 21.41
CA ASP A 686 -9.71 12.18 22.33
C ASP A 686 -10.77 12.12 23.45
N HIS A 687 -12.05 11.87 23.13
CA HIS A 687 -13.11 11.67 24.12
C HIS A 687 -12.87 10.45 24.98
N CYS A 688 -12.52 9.32 24.36
CA CYS A 688 -12.36 8.06 25.06
C CYS A 688 -11.25 8.14 26.12
N SER A 689 -10.07 8.61 25.70
CA SER A 689 -8.89 8.76 26.56
C SER A 689 -9.06 9.85 27.61
N ALA A 690 -9.66 10.98 27.26
CA ALA A 690 -9.96 12.03 28.24
C ALA A 690 -10.91 11.53 29.33
N MET A 691 -12.01 10.87 28.94
CA MET A 691 -13.01 10.40 29.91
C MET A 691 -12.49 9.28 30.80
N ASP A 692 -11.65 8.38 30.28
CA ASP A 692 -11.00 7.37 31.12
C ASP A 692 -10.11 8.01 32.20
N LEU A 693 -9.23 8.95 31.80
CA LEU A 693 -8.35 9.65 32.73
C LEU A 693 -9.13 10.49 33.75
N ILE A 694 -10.09 11.28 33.29
CA ILE A 694 -10.97 12.10 34.13
C ILE A 694 -11.70 11.24 35.16
N THR A 695 -12.24 10.09 34.74
CA THR A 695 -13.00 9.19 35.62
C THR A 695 -12.10 8.56 36.68
N ARG A 696 -10.90 8.11 36.30
CA ARG A 696 -9.90 7.58 37.27
C ARG A 696 -9.47 8.64 38.28
N LEU A 697 -9.20 9.86 37.85
CA LEU A 697 -8.80 10.95 38.74
C LEU A 697 -9.91 11.36 39.70
N LYS A 698 -11.16 11.44 39.23
CA LYS A 698 -12.33 11.69 40.11
C LYS A 698 -12.55 10.56 41.11
N ALA A 699 -12.35 9.29 40.71
CA ALA A 699 -12.43 8.14 41.63
C ALA A 699 -11.38 8.22 42.76
N GLN A 700 -10.24 8.87 42.50
CA GLN A 700 -9.22 9.19 43.51
C GLN A 700 -9.56 10.43 44.36
N ARG A 701 -10.78 10.97 44.24
CA ARG A 701 -11.24 12.21 44.91
C ARG A 701 -10.38 13.44 44.59
N LYS A 702 -9.83 13.50 43.38
CA LYS A 702 -9.09 14.65 42.88
C LYS A 702 -10.02 15.59 42.12
N HIS A 703 -9.90 16.89 42.36
CA HIS A 703 -10.63 17.92 41.62
C HIS A 703 -9.83 18.32 40.39
N ILE A 704 -10.48 18.36 39.24
CA ILE A 704 -9.84 18.77 37.98
C ILE A 704 -9.88 20.30 37.90
N VAL A 705 -8.71 20.92 37.79
CA VAL A 705 -8.57 22.38 37.73
C VAL A 705 -8.21 22.88 36.33
N SER A 706 -7.45 22.11 35.56
CA SER A 706 -7.12 22.42 34.15
C SER A 706 -7.29 21.17 33.29
N PHE A 707 -7.84 21.35 32.10
CA PHE A 707 -7.85 20.35 31.05
C PHE A 707 -7.45 21.01 29.72
N THR A 708 -6.38 20.55 29.10
CA THR A 708 -6.00 20.95 27.75
C THR A 708 -5.86 19.72 26.86
N SER A 709 -6.40 19.77 25.65
CA SER A 709 -6.35 18.67 24.68
C SER A 709 -5.97 19.20 23.31
N PHE A 710 -4.85 18.72 22.77
CA PHE A 710 -4.35 19.15 21.47
C PHE A 710 -4.15 17.95 20.55
N CYS A 711 -4.60 18.08 19.31
CA CYS A 711 -4.50 17.02 18.30
C CYS A 711 -4.01 17.55 16.95
N GLY A 712 -3.15 16.83 16.25
CA GLY A 712 -2.70 17.19 14.91
C GLY A 712 -2.33 15.97 14.07
N GLY A 713 -2.82 15.93 12.83
CA GLY A 713 -2.23 15.13 11.76
C GLY A 713 -1.16 15.97 11.08
N LEU A 714 0.10 15.55 11.16
CA LEU A 714 1.28 16.29 10.73
C LEU A 714 2.11 15.40 9.79
N PRO A 715 2.96 15.95 8.90
CA PRO A 715 4.02 15.13 8.32
C PRO A 715 4.96 14.64 9.45
N VAL A 716 5.58 13.47 9.23
CA VAL A 716 6.67 13.04 10.12
C VAL A 716 7.77 14.11 10.12
N PRO A 717 8.49 14.35 11.24
CA PRO A 717 9.44 15.48 11.35
C PRO A 717 10.46 15.53 10.20
N GLU A 718 10.98 14.38 9.79
CA GLU A 718 11.91 14.24 8.66
C GLU A 718 11.33 14.68 7.31
N ASP A 719 10.01 14.67 7.16
CA ASP A 719 9.27 15.09 5.97
C ASP A 719 8.70 16.52 6.08
N ALA A 720 8.82 17.16 7.24
CA ALA A 720 8.23 18.47 7.51
C ALA A 720 9.03 19.64 6.91
N HIS A 721 10.24 19.38 6.40
CA HIS A 721 11.15 20.36 5.79
C HIS A 721 10.71 20.76 4.37
N VAL A 722 9.49 21.26 4.24
CA VAL A 722 8.95 21.87 3.02
C VAL A 722 8.44 23.28 3.35
N PRO A 723 8.41 24.22 2.39
CA PRO A 723 7.97 25.60 2.65
C PRO A 723 6.58 25.72 3.28
N LEU A 724 5.68 24.77 3.02
CA LEU A 724 4.34 24.74 3.63
C LEU A 724 4.34 24.32 5.12
N GLY A 725 5.42 23.70 5.60
CA GLY A 725 5.51 23.09 6.95
C GLY A 725 4.44 22.03 7.22
N TYR A 726 3.74 21.58 6.18
CA TYR A 726 2.58 20.69 6.28
C TYR A 726 2.42 19.90 4.98
N LYS A 727 1.90 18.68 5.10
CA LYS A 727 1.49 17.85 3.97
C LYS A 727 0.10 17.32 4.28
N PHE A 728 -0.79 17.37 3.29
CA PHE A 728 -2.15 16.91 3.50
C PHE A 728 -2.17 15.38 3.62
N SER A 729 -2.69 14.88 4.74
CA SER A 729 -2.87 13.44 5.02
C SER A 729 -4.34 13.00 5.05
N TRP A 730 -5.25 13.96 4.87
CA TRP A 730 -6.70 13.81 4.74
C TRP A 730 -7.25 14.95 3.86
N ARG A 731 -8.57 14.99 3.63
CA ARG A 731 -9.21 15.92 2.69
C ARG A 731 -8.74 17.39 2.92
N PRO A 732 -7.93 17.98 2.02
CA PRO A 732 -7.30 19.29 2.24
C PRO A 732 -8.29 20.41 2.54
N GLN A 733 -9.45 20.38 1.88
CA GLN A 733 -10.55 21.32 2.11
C GLN A 733 -10.96 21.44 3.59
N GLY A 734 -10.92 20.34 4.34
CA GLY A 734 -11.24 20.35 5.77
C GLY A 734 -10.18 21.05 6.61
N VAL A 735 -8.89 20.91 6.27
CA VAL A 735 -7.79 21.63 6.93
C VAL A 735 -7.94 23.14 6.71
N LEU A 736 -8.21 23.53 5.46
CA LEU A 736 -8.26 24.93 5.05
C LEU A 736 -9.50 25.65 5.59
N THR A 737 -10.65 24.96 5.62
CA THR A 737 -11.86 25.51 6.23
C THR A 737 -11.77 25.57 7.75
N ALA A 738 -11.09 24.62 8.41
CA ALA A 738 -10.89 24.65 9.86
C ALA A 738 -10.07 25.88 10.31
N ALA A 739 -9.16 26.37 9.48
CA ALA A 739 -8.38 27.58 9.71
C ALA A 739 -9.21 28.88 9.76
N LEU A 740 -10.51 28.82 9.41
CA LEU A 740 -11.42 29.96 9.38
C LEU A 740 -12.54 29.87 10.45
N ASN A 741 -12.54 28.85 11.30
CA ASN A 741 -13.55 28.68 12.33
C ASN A 741 -13.36 29.68 13.48
N GLU A 742 -14.46 30.11 14.11
CA GLU A 742 -14.36 30.76 15.41
C GLU A 742 -13.94 29.75 16.50
N ALA A 743 -13.29 30.24 17.55
CA ALA A 743 -12.95 29.45 18.73
C ALA A 743 -13.46 30.11 20.02
N LEU A 744 -13.89 29.29 20.98
CA LEU A 744 -14.36 29.71 22.30
C LEU A 744 -13.80 28.75 23.35
N TYR A 745 -13.02 29.23 24.30
CA TYR A 745 -12.38 28.39 25.32
C TYR A 745 -12.31 29.09 26.67
N LEU A 746 -12.02 28.33 27.73
CA LEU A 746 -11.83 28.85 29.08
C LEU A 746 -10.33 28.82 29.39
N LEU A 747 -9.73 29.96 29.74
CA LEU A 747 -8.34 30.03 30.17
C LEU A 747 -8.27 30.92 31.39
N THR A 748 -7.76 30.39 32.51
CA THR A 748 -7.66 31.14 33.78
C THR A 748 -8.97 31.79 34.26
N LYS A 749 -10.08 31.04 34.17
CA LYS A 749 -11.46 31.47 34.47
C LYS A 749 -12.03 32.54 33.52
N GLN A 750 -11.29 32.93 32.49
CA GLN A 750 -11.76 33.86 31.47
C GLN A 750 -12.25 33.08 30.24
N VAL A 751 -13.46 33.40 29.79
CA VAL A 751 -13.97 32.88 28.52
C VAL A 751 -13.37 33.72 27.40
N VAL A 752 -12.52 33.10 26.58
CA VAL A 752 -11.86 33.75 25.45
C VAL A 752 -12.58 33.37 24.16
N LYS A 753 -13.11 34.37 23.45
CA LYS A 753 -13.72 34.20 22.12
C LYS A 753 -12.77 34.74 21.06
N VAL A 754 -12.43 33.90 20.09
CA VAL A 754 -11.59 34.24 18.93
C VAL A 754 -12.46 34.18 17.67
N PRO A 755 -12.74 35.34 17.03
CA PRO A 755 -13.40 35.36 15.73
C PRO A 755 -12.63 34.58 14.67
N GLY A 756 -13.33 33.98 13.69
CA GLY A 756 -12.69 33.15 12.65
C GLY A 756 -11.65 33.90 11.80
N ASP A 757 -11.87 35.19 11.56
CA ASP A 757 -10.92 36.09 10.89
C ASP A 757 -9.72 36.49 11.77
N LYS A 758 -9.69 36.07 13.04
CA LYS A 758 -8.56 36.26 13.97
C LYS A 758 -7.93 34.96 14.42
N LEU A 759 -8.46 33.80 14.03
CA LEU A 759 -7.98 32.50 14.48
C LEU A 759 -6.48 32.29 14.23
N LEU A 760 -6.04 32.48 13.00
CA LEU A 760 -4.65 32.29 12.58
C LEU A 760 -3.66 33.29 13.18
N GLN A 761 -4.16 34.36 13.80
CA GLN A 761 -3.36 35.35 14.54
C GLN A 761 -3.35 35.07 16.04
N SER A 762 -4.21 34.16 16.51
CA SER A 762 -4.43 33.85 17.93
C SER A 762 -3.90 32.46 18.29
N TYR A 763 -2.84 32.02 17.59
CA TYR A 763 -2.18 30.73 17.83
C TYR A 763 -1.26 30.80 19.04
N PHE A 764 -1.03 29.65 19.67
CA PHE A 764 -0.09 29.45 20.75
C PHE A 764 1.25 29.00 20.14
N PRO A 765 2.34 29.79 20.24
CA PRO A 765 3.56 29.55 19.47
C PRO A 765 4.39 28.35 19.96
N ASN A 766 4.20 27.90 21.21
CA ASN A 766 4.97 26.82 21.79
C ASN A 766 4.11 25.93 22.68
N ILE A 767 3.81 24.71 22.24
CA ILE A 767 3.03 23.71 22.97
C ILE A 767 3.98 22.57 23.42
N PRO A 768 4.29 22.44 24.72
CA PRO A 768 5.34 21.54 25.23
C PRO A 768 4.88 20.08 25.38
N ILE A 769 4.42 19.45 24.30
CA ILE A 769 3.98 18.04 24.29
C ILE A 769 5.16 17.05 24.20
N THR A 770 6.18 17.38 23.42
CA THR A 770 7.37 16.55 23.20
C THR A 770 8.63 17.41 23.13
N ASN A 771 9.78 16.79 23.44
CA ASN A 771 11.10 17.41 23.29
C ASN A 771 11.76 17.08 21.94
N GLU A 772 11.14 16.22 21.12
CA GLU A 772 11.71 15.77 19.85
C GLU A 772 11.55 16.80 18.73
N PHE A 773 10.47 17.57 18.76
CA PHE A 773 10.14 18.60 17.77
C PHE A 773 9.24 19.67 18.38
N GLN A 774 9.25 20.86 17.80
CA GLN A 774 8.46 22.00 18.25
C GLN A 774 7.06 21.99 17.63
N LEU A 775 6.08 22.49 18.38
CA LEU A 775 4.68 22.54 17.97
C LEU A 775 4.07 23.89 18.34
N GLU A 776 3.25 24.41 17.44
CA GLU A 776 2.30 25.49 17.71
C GLU A 776 0.87 24.92 17.80
N GLY A 777 -0.03 25.66 18.46
CA GLY A 777 -1.41 25.24 18.69
C GLY A 777 -2.43 26.30 18.29
N LEU A 778 -3.46 25.92 17.54
CA LEU A 778 -4.63 26.77 17.26
C LEU A 778 -5.80 26.35 18.15
N PRO A 779 -6.49 27.26 18.85
CA PRO A 779 -7.70 26.90 19.59
C PRO A 779 -8.78 26.42 18.62
N ASN A 780 -9.59 25.43 19.02
CA ASN A 780 -10.49 24.73 18.10
C ASN A 780 -11.95 24.82 18.56
N ARG A 781 -12.81 25.43 17.73
CA ARG A 781 -14.28 25.51 17.90
C ARG A 781 -14.67 25.93 19.32
N ASN A 782 -15.84 25.49 19.80
CA ASN A 782 -16.30 25.72 21.15
C ASN A 782 -15.81 24.62 22.10
N SER A 783 -14.77 24.92 22.87
CA SER A 783 -14.25 24.06 23.93
C SER A 783 -15.12 24.09 25.19
N THR A 784 -15.81 25.19 25.47
CA THR A 784 -16.52 25.39 26.76
C THR A 784 -17.67 24.41 26.99
N GLU A 785 -18.31 23.93 25.91
CA GLU A 785 -19.39 22.93 25.99
C GLU A 785 -18.94 21.62 26.64
N TYR A 786 -17.65 21.29 26.55
CA TYR A 786 -17.12 20.04 27.08
C TYR A 786 -16.97 20.05 28.62
N ILE A 787 -16.96 21.21 29.26
CA ILE A 787 -16.92 21.31 30.73
C ILE A 787 -18.15 20.60 31.32
N LEU A 788 -19.33 20.88 30.75
CA LEU A 788 -20.58 20.24 31.12
C LEU A 788 -20.62 18.79 30.66
N ARG A 789 -20.23 18.50 29.39
CA ARG A 789 -20.27 17.14 28.83
C ARG A 789 -19.39 16.16 29.61
N TYR A 790 -18.20 16.58 30.05
CA TYR A 790 -17.26 15.78 30.85
C TYR A 790 -17.52 15.88 32.36
N LYS A 791 -18.57 16.60 32.77
CA LYS A 791 -19.00 16.79 34.16
C LYS A 791 -17.88 17.28 35.07
N LEU A 792 -17.02 18.19 34.60
CA LEU A 792 -15.79 18.56 35.31
C LEU A 792 -16.03 19.40 36.58
N GLY A 793 -17.23 19.98 36.73
CA GLY A 793 -17.62 20.77 37.90
C GLY A 793 -17.05 22.19 37.89
N SER A 794 -17.27 22.92 38.98
CA SER A 794 -16.97 24.35 39.11
C SER A 794 -15.48 24.67 39.35
N TYR A 795 -14.66 23.68 39.69
CA TYR A 795 -13.23 23.86 39.97
C TYR A 795 -12.38 24.18 38.72
N VAL A 796 -12.89 23.88 37.52
CA VAL A 796 -12.17 24.10 36.27
C VAL A 796 -11.90 25.59 36.06
N ARG A 797 -10.62 25.95 35.97
CA ARG A 797 -10.16 27.29 35.55
C ARG A 797 -9.72 27.33 34.10
N THR A 798 -9.28 26.21 33.54
CA THR A 798 -8.79 26.15 32.15
C THR A 798 -9.39 24.95 31.46
N PHE A 799 -9.98 25.18 30.28
CA PHE A 799 -10.49 24.17 29.38
C PHE A 799 -10.24 24.61 27.93
N VAL A 800 -9.23 24.01 27.30
CA VAL A 800 -8.81 24.35 25.93
C VAL A 800 -8.70 23.08 25.09
N ARG A 801 -9.42 23.03 23.98
CA ARG A 801 -9.16 22.07 22.89
C ARG A 801 -8.52 22.82 21.73
N GLY A 802 -7.55 22.20 21.09
CA GLY A 802 -6.82 22.83 20.00
C GLY A 802 -6.23 21.87 18.98
N THR A 803 -5.74 22.44 17.89
CA THR A 803 -5.13 21.73 16.77
C THR A 803 -3.65 22.04 16.70
N LEU A 804 -2.81 21.02 16.55
CA LEU A 804 -1.35 21.15 16.49
C LEU A 804 -0.85 21.38 15.07
N ARG A 805 0.18 22.21 14.92
CA ARG A 805 0.94 22.45 13.68
C ARG A 805 2.43 22.59 13.99
N TYR A 806 3.27 22.52 12.95
CA TYR A 806 4.65 22.95 13.09
C TYR A 806 4.72 24.48 13.10
N PRO A 807 5.75 25.06 13.74
CA PRO A 807 5.96 26.50 13.78
C PRO A 807 5.85 27.16 12.40
N SER A 808 5.35 28.39 12.37
CA SER A 808 5.16 29.25 11.19
C SER A 808 3.96 28.90 10.30
N PHE A 809 3.30 27.76 10.54
CA PHE A 809 2.11 27.36 9.78
C PHE A 809 0.99 28.41 9.88
N SER A 810 0.69 28.89 11.08
CA SER A 810 -0.40 29.84 11.31
C SER A 810 -0.15 31.18 10.62
N SER A 811 1.09 31.68 10.67
CA SER A 811 1.47 32.91 9.97
C SER A 811 1.34 32.76 8.46
N LEU A 812 1.88 31.66 7.90
CA LEU A 812 1.80 31.37 6.47
C LEU A 812 0.34 31.23 5.99
N MET A 813 -0.51 30.52 6.74
CA MET A 813 -1.94 30.42 6.41
C MET A 813 -2.64 31.78 6.50
N ASN A 814 -2.26 32.65 7.43
CA ASN A 814 -2.79 34.00 7.52
C ASN A 814 -2.41 34.83 6.29
N SER A 815 -1.20 34.64 5.75
CA SER A 815 -0.76 35.23 4.49
C SER A 815 -1.59 34.73 3.30
N PHE A 816 -1.81 33.41 3.18
CA PHE A 816 -2.72 32.85 2.15
C PHE A 816 -4.15 33.38 2.25
N ARG A 817 -4.67 33.54 3.48
CA ARG A 817 -5.98 34.16 3.69
C ARG A 817 -6.02 35.60 3.20
N SER A 818 -4.97 36.38 3.51
CA SER A 818 -4.87 37.80 3.12
C SER A 818 -4.80 37.95 1.60
N LEU A 819 -4.22 36.97 0.89
CA LEU A 819 -4.26 36.88 -0.57
C LEU A 819 -5.60 36.40 -1.16
N GLY A 820 -6.56 36.00 -0.34
CA GLY A 820 -7.86 35.47 -0.79
C GLY A 820 -7.83 33.99 -1.20
N LEU A 821 -6.71 33.27 -1.01
CA LEU A 821 -6.59 31.86 -1.38
C LEU A 821 -7.48 30.94 -0.54
N LEU A 822 -7.85 31.36 0.67
CA LEU A 822 -8.79 30.62 1.53
C LEU A 822 -10.26 31.06 1.33
N ASN A 823 -10.56 31.85 0.29
CA ASN A 823 -11.93 32.27 0.00
C ASN A 823 -12.75 31.08 -0.53
N ASN A 824 -13.93 30.86 0.07
CA ASN A 824 -14.85 29.77 -0.26
C ASN A 824 -16.21 30.25 -0.81
N GLN A 825 -16.33 31.53 -1.18
CA GLN A 825 -17.57 32.13 -1.68
C GLN A 825 -17.43 32.63 -3.13
N HIS A 826 -16.27 33.18 -3.49
CA HIS A 826 -16.04 33.76 -4.80
C HIS A 826 -15.59 32.69 -5.80
N LEU A 827 -16.34 32.52 -6.88
CA LEU A 827 -16.05 31.55 -7.93
C LEU A 827 -15.17 32.16 -9.03
N ILE A 828 -14.01 31.56 -9.25
CA ILE A 828 -13.05 31.92 -10.31
C ILE A 828 -13.00 30.84 -11.38
N GLU A 829 -12.54 31.21 -12.58
CA GLU A 829 -12.32 30.28 -13.69
C GLU A 829 -10.84 30.37 -14.11
N LEU A 830 -10.08 29.32 -13.81
CA LEU A 830 -8.66 29.29 -14.12
C LEU A 830 -8.41 28.79 -15.54
N THR A 831 -7.51 29.48 -16.23
CA THR A 831 -6.92 29.04 -17.50
C THR A 831 -5.49 28.52 -17.31
N ASN A 832 -4.81 28.99 -16.26
CA ASN A 832 -3.47 28.59 -15.84
C ASN A 832 -3.34 28.76 -14.30
N TRP A 833 -2.56 27.90 -13.64
CA TRP A 833 -2.29 27.94 -12.19
C TRP A 833 -1.55 29.22 -11.78
N ASP A 834 -0.69 29.77 -12.63
CA ASP A 834 0.05 31.02 -12.38
C ASP A 834 -0.88 32.23 -12.12
N ASN A 835 -2.13 32.16 -12.60
CA ASN A 835 -3.11 33.23 -12.42
C ASN A 835 -3.93 33.10 -11.13
N LEU A 836 -3.81 31.99 -10.40
CA LEU A 836 -4.63 31.72 -9.20
C LEU A 836 -4.46 32.82 -8.14
N VAL A 837 -3.22 33.17 -7.81
CA VAL A 837 -2.94 34.18 -6.78
C VAL A 837 -3.54 35.53 -7.16
N MET A 838 -3.33 35.97 -8.41
CA MET A 838 -3.86 37.25 -8.89
C MET A 838 -5.40 37.27 -8.95
N GLN A 839 -6.04 36.18 -9.39
CA GLN A 839 -7.50 36.09 -9.41
C GLN A 839 -8.10 36.01 -8.01
N ALA A 840 -7.49 35.26 -7.10
CA ALA A 840 -7.91 35.16 -5.71
C ALA A 840 -7.81 36.51 -4.97
N LEU A 841 -6.82 37.33 -5.34
CA LEU A 841 -6.59 38.65 -4.76
C LEU A 841 -7.55 39.71 -5.30
N THR A 842 -8.10 39.52 -6.50
CA THR A 842 -8.94 40.53 -7.20
C THR A 842 -10.11 41.07 -6.36
N PRO A 843 -10.89 40.26 -5.62
CA PRO A 843 -11.94 40.76 -4.72
C PRO A 843 -11.40 41.65 -3.59
N THR A 844 -10.19 41.39 -3.12
CA THR A 844 -9.54 42.10 -2.01
C THR A 844 -9.00 43.47 -2.44
N LEU A 845 -8.73 43.67 -3.74
CA LEU A 845 -8.11 44.90 -4.26
C LEU A 845 -9.04 46.10 -4.44
N GLN A 846 -10.37 45.93 -4.32
CA GLN A 846 -11.38 47.00 -4.43
C GLN A 846 -11.15 47.99 -5.59
N GLY A 847 -10.60 47.55 -6.73
CA GLY A 847 -10.36 48.39 -7.91
C GLY A 847 -9.05 49.19 -7.94
N ARG A 848 -8.10 48.96 -7.02
CA ARG A 848 -6.75 49.54 -7.11
C ARG A 848 -6.01 48.97 -8.33
N LYS A 849 -5.61 49.83 -9.28
CA LYS A 849 -4.80 49.47 -10.46
C LYS A 849 -3.33 49.85 -10.21
N GLY A 850 -2.42 48.87 -10.23
CA GLY A 850 -0.96 49.04 -10.12
C GLY A 850 -0.24 47.72 -9.82
N THR A 851 1.08 47.66 -10.04
CA THR A 851 1.95 46.56 -9.61
C THR A 851 1.85 46.43 -8.09
N LEU A 852 1.40 45.28 -7.59
CA LEU A 852 1.11 45.13 -6.17
C LEU A 852 2.33 44.55 -5.43
N GLU A 853 2.88 45.34 -4.51
CA GLU A 853 3.92 44.88 -3.59
C GLU A 853 3.27 44.04 -2.47
N LEU A 854 3.70 42.78 -2.31
CA LEU A 854 3.17 41.86 -1.29
C LEU A 854 3.27 42.43 0.14
N SER A 855 4.31 43.22 0.41
CA SER A 855 4.54 43.94 1.68
C SER A 855 3.45 44.97 2.02
N SER A 856 2.57 45.33 1.07
CA SER A 856 1.41 46.18 1.33
C SER A 856 0.16 45.42 1.81
N ILE A 857 0.18 44.07 1.77
CA ILE A 857 -0.95 43.18 2.08
C ILE A 857 -0.66 42.35 3.33
N ILE A 858 0.58 41.90 3.49
CA ILE A 858 1.03 41.04 4.57
C ILE A 858 2.24 41.66 5.31
N PRO A 859 2.54 41.24 6.55
CA PRO A 859 3.73 41.67 7.27
C PRO A 859 5.01 41.40 6.49
N ILE A 860 6.02 42.28 6.62
CA ILE A 860 7.26 42.18 5.84
C ILE A 860 8.02 40.89 6.11
N ASP A 861 8.01 40.41 7.35
CA ASP A 861 8.67 39.17 7.77
C ASP A 861 7.99 37.91 7.20
N ASP A 862 6.74 38.02 6.75
CA ASP A 862 6.00 36.91 6.15
C ASP A 862 6.15 36.85 4.61
N VAL A 863 6.78 37.85 3.97
CA VAL A 863 6.86 37.94 2.50
C VAL A 863 7.73 36.85 1.91
N GLU A 864 8.94 36.64 2.44
CA GLU A 864 9.87 35.62 1.95
C GLU A 864 9.32 34.20 2.17
N PRO A 865 8.84 33.81 3.38
CA PRO A 865 8.20 32.50 3.58
C PRO A 865 6.98 32.26 2.69
N LEU A 866 6.17 33.30 2.43
CA LEU A 866 5.05 33.21 1.52
C LEU A 866 5.52 32.96 0.08
N GLN A 867 6.51 33.71 -0.37
CA GLN A 867 7.05 33.58 -1.73
C GLN A 867 7.62 32.17 -1.95
N ASP A 868 8.43 31.67 -1.01
CA ASP A 868 8.98 30.32 -1.04
C ASP A 868 7.87 29.24 -1.11
N ALA A 869 6.78 29.43 -0.36
CA ALA A 869 5.65 28.52 -0.39
C ALA A 869 4.88 28.55 -1.71
N LEU A 870 4.66 29.75 -2.29
CA LEU A 870 4.00 29.90 -3.59
C LEU A 870 4.83 29.31 -4.73
N ASP A 871 6.14 29.56 -4.72
CA ASP A 871 7.11 29.01 -5.68
C ASP A 871 7.14 27.48 -5.58
N TRP A 872 7.21 26.94 -4.37
CA TRP A 872 7.20 25.48 -4.14
C TRP A 872 5.89 24.80 -4.58
N LEU A 873 4.76 25.51 -4.50
CA LEU A 873 3.46 25.04 -4.99
C LEU A 873 3.28 25.23 -6.51
N GLY A 874 4.22 25.89 -7.19
CA GLY A 874 4.11 26.21 -8.61
C GLY A 874 2.98 27.21 -8.91
N LEU A 875 2.72 28.16 -8.01
CA LEU A 875 1.71 29.20 -8.15
C LEU A 875 2.29 30.54 -8.65
N THR A 876 3.58 30.57 -8.96
CA THR A 876 4.37 31.70 -9.47
C THR A 876 5.26 31.20 -10.62
N ASN A 877 5.60 32.10 -11.56
CA ASN A 877 6.17 31.80 -12.89
C ASN A 877 7.15 30.59 -12.96
N LEU A 878 6.85 29.71 -13.91
CA LEU A 878 7.51 28.45 -14.25
C LEU A 878 8.94 28.60 -14.81
N GLU A 879 9.98 28.55 -13.98
CA GLU A 879 11.34 28.20 -14.48
C GLU A 879 12.19 27.29 -13.57
N ILE A 880 11.74 26.84 -12.40
CA ILE A 880 12.55 25.93 -11.56
C ILE A 880 11.72 24.73 -11.10
N GLY A 881 12.20 23.53 -11.45
CA GLY A 881 11.44 22.29 -11.37
C GLY A 881 10.95 21.89 -9.98
N GLY A 882 9.68 21.48 -9.90
CA GLY A 882 9.13 20.79 -8.72
C GLY A 882 7.63 20.54 -8.85
N LYS A 883 7.25 19.26 -9.11
CA LYS A 883 5.89 18.69 -9.11
C LYS A 883 4.83 19.32 -10.05
N THR A 884 4.36 18.52 -11.02
CA THR A 884 3.20 18.86 -11.87
C THR A 884 1.93 19.05 -11.03
N MET A 885 1.43 20.28 -10.96
CA MET A 885 0.06 20.57 -10.50
C MET A 885 -0.95 19.73 -11.29
N PRO A 886 -2.05 19.27 -10.68
CA PRO A 886 -3.05 18.47 -11.39
C PRO A 886 -3.72 19.27 -12.51
N PRO A 887 -4.35 18.58 -13.49
CA PRO A 887 -5.12 19.24 -14.53
C PRO A 887 -6.18 20.16 -13.91
N ILE A 888 -6.31 21.38 -14.45
CA ILE A 888 -7.28 22.37 -13.98
C ILE A 888 -8.70 21.78 -14.09
N PRO A 889 -9.48 21.75 -13.00
CA PRO A 889 -10.84 21.22 -13.04
C PRO A 889 -11.73 22.12 -13.91
N LYS A 890 -12.63 21.50 -14.70
CA LYS A 890 -13.55 22.22 -15.59
C LYS A 890 -14.59 22.99 -14.79
N GLY A 891 -14.95 24.19 -15.24
CA GLY A 891 -15.97 25.03 -14.61
C GLY A 891 -15.41 26.01 -13.58
N ARG A 892 -16.30 26.69 -12.86
CA ARG A 892 -15.93 27.71 -11.87
C ARG A 892 -15.80 27.09 -10.49
N HIS A 893 -14.69 27.35 -9.82
CA HIS A 893 -14.35 26.80 -8.50
C HIS A 893 -13.92 27.91 -7.56
N THR A 894 -13.96 27.67 -6.25
CA THR A 894 -13.41 28.65 -5.30
C THR A 894 -11.87 28.56 -5.26
N PRO A 895 -11.14 29.64 -4.92
CA PRO A 895 -9.69 29.56 -4.71
C PRO A 895 -9.29 28.44 -3.73
N LEU A 896 -10.08 28.20 -2.69
CA LEU A 896 -9.84 27.16 -1.70
C LEU A 896 -9.93 25.75 -2.31
N ASP A 897 -10.92 25.49 -3.18
CA ASP A 897 -11.09 24.18 -3.83
C ASP A 897 -9.94 23.86 -4.79
N LEU A 898 -9.41 24.88 -5.45
CA LEU A 898 -8.25 24.78 -6.34
C LEU A 898 -6.96 24.56 -5.54
N PHE A 899 -6.79 25.28 -4.42
CA PHE A 899 -5.66 25.13 -3.52
C PHE A 899 -5.61 23.74 -2.84
N ALA A 900 -6.77 23.12 -2.63
CA ALA A 900 -6.91 21.80 -2.04
C ALA A 900 -6.43 20.63 -2.93
N MET A 901 -5.93 20.88 -4.15
CA MET A 901 -5.50 19.83 -5.09
C MET A 901 -4.00 19.46 -5.02
N ALA A 902 -3.24 19.99 -4.06
CA ALA A 902 -1.80 19.75 -3.92
C ALA A 902 -1.43 18.30 -3.51
N PRO A 903 -0.27 17.76 -3.96
CA PRO A 903 0.11 16.36 -3.74
C PRO A 903 0.43 15.99 -2.28
N MET A 904 0.08 14.76 -1.90
CA MET A 904 0.16 14.21 -0.53
C MET A 904 1.42 13.34 -0.31
N SER A 905 1.95 13.25 0.94
CA SER A 905 2.94 12.24 1.36
C SER A 905 2.74 11.81 2.82
N GLY A 906 3.58 10.89 3.34
CA GLY A 906 3.41 10.22 4.64
C GLY A 906 3.19 11.12 5.86
N ASP A 907 2.51 10.59 6.87
CA ASP A 907 1.98 11.36 8.01
C ASP A 907 2.22 10.72 9.40
N MET A 908 1.96 11.53 10.42
CA MET A 908 2.02 11.26 11.84
C MET A 908 0.79 11.88 12.51
N VAL A 909 0.29 11.24 13.55
CA VAL A 909 -0.74 11.79 14.44
C VAL A 909 -0.13 12.03 15.81
N VAL A 910 -0.37 13.22 16.35
CA VAL A 910 -0.06 13.61 17.74
C VAL A 910 -1.38 13.99 18.41
N LEU A 911 -1.76 13.28 19.47
CA LEU A 911 -2.89 13.61 20.34
C LEU A 911 -2.39 13.64 21.78
N SER A 912 -2.61 14.73 22.51
CA SER A 912 -2.16 14.85 23.89
C SER A 912 -3.17 15.60 24.76
N HIS A 913 -3.42 15.03 25.95
CA HIS A 913 -4.14 15.65 27.04
C HIS A 913 -3.19 16.03 28.15
N GLU A 914 -3.38 17.20 28.75
CA GLU A 914 -2.83 17.57 30.06
C GLU A 914 -3.99 17.87 31.01
N VAL A 915 -3.99 17.19 32.15
CA VAL A 915 -4.96 17.38 33.23
C VAL A 915 -4.23 17.77 34.48
N ILE A 916 -4.52 18.97 34.98
CA ILE A 916 -4.03 19.41 36.28
C ILE A 916 -5.13 19.20 37.29
N THR A 917 -4.78 18.54 38.40
CA THR A 917 -5.70 18.24 39.50
C THR A 917 -5.23 18.84 40.79
N THR A 918 -6.13 19.01 41.76
CA THR A 918 -5.81 19.26 43.18
C THR A 918 -6.51 18.23 44.05
N GLY A 919 -5.81 17.70 45.05
CA GLY A 919 -6.35 16.68 45.93
C GLY A 919 -5.32 16.20 46.95
N LYS A 920 -5.71 15.22 47.78
CA LYS A 920 -4.76 14.53 48.66
C LYS A 920 -3.86 13.61 47.84
N VAL A 921 -2.55 13.71 48.05
CA VAL A 921 -1.54 12.89 47.36
C VAL A 921 -0.83 12.01 48.40
N PRO A 922 -0.75 10.69 48.18
CA PRO A 922 -0.01 9.80 49.10
C PRO A 922 1.44 10.26 49.30
N GLY A 923 1.88 10.35 50.55
CA GLY A 923 3.24 10.77 50.90
C GLY A 923 3.46 12.28 50.98
N TYR A 924 2.42 13.10 50.82
CA TYR A 924 2.48 14.55 50.98
C TYR A 924 1.43 15.03 51.98
N ASP A 925 1.81 16.01 52.81
CA ASP A 925 0.87 16.68 53.71
C ASP A 925 0.05 17.74 52.95
N GLY A 926 -1.26 17.76 53.22
CA GLY A 926 -2.20 18.73 52.64
C GLY A 926 -2.71 18.36 51.25
N TYR A 927 -3.39 19.32 50.61
CA TYR A 927 -3.77 19.21 49.21
C TYR A 927 -2.57 19.60 48.35
N LYS A 928 -2.33 18.87 47.27
CA LYS A 928 -1.27 19.17 46.30
C LYS A 928 -1.83 19.13 44.89
N SER A 929 -1.22 19.94 44.02
CA SER A 929 -1.48 19.85 42.59
C SER A 929 -0.70 18.69 41.97
N GLU A 930 -1.29 18.03 40.98
CA GLU A 930 -0.63 17.03 40.14
C GLU A 930 -0.89 17.33 38.67
N VAL A 931 0.12 17.13 37.83
CA VAL A 931 0.02 17.22 36.38
C VAL A 931 0.01 15.80 35.82
N HIS A 932 -1.04 15.47 35.08
CA HIS A 932 -1.22 14.20 34.39
C HIS A 932 -1.22 14.45 32.89
N THR A 933 -0.44 13.70 32.12
CA THR A 933 -0.48 13.75 30.66
C THR A 933 -0.91 12.40 30.10
N SER A 934 -1.58 12.40 28.96
CA SER A 934 -1.98 11.21 28.21
C SER A 934 -1.74 11.49 26.73
N THR A 935 -0.76 10.82 26.12
CA THR A 935 -0.23 11.21 24.80
C THR A 935 -0.12 10.01 23.84
N LEU A 936 -0.65 10.17 22.63
CA LEU A 936 -0.49 9.27 21.49
C LEU A 936 0.33 9.97 20.41
N ILE A 937 1.47 9.38 20.03
CA ILE A 937 2.26 9.77 18.85
C ILE A 937 2.42 8.52 17.99
N THR A 938 1.87 8.53 16.78
CA THR A 938 1.94 7.39 15.87
C THR A 938 2.22 7.83 14.44
N LYS A 939 3.07 7.07 13.75
CA LYS A 939 3.36 7.25 12.32
C LYS A 939 2.47 6.34 11.45
N GLY A 940 2.32 6.68 10.18
CA GLY A 940 1.71 5.80 9.19
C GLY A 940 2.55 4.53 8.98
N THR A 941 1.89 3.46 8.50
CA THR A 941 2.54 2.19 8.19
C THR A 941 2.89 2.15 6.70
N LEU A 942 4.15 1.85 6.39
CA LEU A 942 4.64 1.74 5.01
C LEU A 942 4.66 0.28 4.50
N GLU A 943 4.60 -0.67 5.42
CA GLU A 943 4.64 -2.11 5.18
C GLU A 943 3.33 -2.76 5.64
N HIS A 944 3.05 -3.95 5.14
CA HIS A 944 1.94 -4.76 5.64
C HIS A 944 2.27 -5.33 7.02
N ASN A 945 1.23 -5.57 7.84
CA ASN A 945 1.33 -6.25 9.13
C ASN A 945 2.20 -5.56 10.19
N VAL A 946 2.26 -4.22 10.20
CA VAL A 946 3.09 -3.46 11.16
C VAL A 946 2.46 -3.40 12.56
N GLY A 947 1.14 -3.27 12.65
CA GLY A 947 0.37 -3.28 13.89
C GLY A 947 -0.32 -4.61 14.18
N TYR A 948 -0.98 -5.20 13.18
CA TYR A 948 -1.65 -6.51 13.31
C TYR A 948 -1.68 -7.30 12.00
N GLU A 949 -1.87 -8.62 12.09
CA GLU A 949 -1.98 -9.50 10.92
C GLU A 949 -3.17 -9.14 10.03
N GLY A 950 -2.92 -8.94 8.74
CA GLY A 950 -3.89 -8.49 7.75
C GLY A 950 -3.97 -6.97 7.61
N GLU A 951 -3.19 -6.19 8.37
CA GLU A 951 -3.15 -4.73 8.24
C GLU A 951 -2.43 -4.31 6.95
N ARG A 952 -3.09 -3.46 6.14
CA ARG A 952 -2.48 -2.82 4.98
C ARG A 952 -1.68 -1.56 5.34
N PRO A 953 -0.69 -1.15 4.52
CA PRO A 953 -0.07 0.17 4.63
C PRO A 953 -1.14 1.27 4.64
N ALA A 954 -1.12 2.10 5.68
CA ALA A 954 -2.12 3.13 5.90
C ALA A 954 -1.52 4.33 6.64
N SER A 955 -2.04 5.51 6.36
CA SER A 955 -1.64 6.74 7.05
C SER A 955 -1.98 6.68 8.55
N ALA A 956 -1.21 7.39 9.38
CA ALA A 956 -1.52 7.52 10.81
C ALA A 956 -2.95 8.02 11.03
N MET A 957 -3.39 8.97 10.19
CA MET A 957 -4.75 9.48 10.19
C MET A 957 -5.79 8.41 9.83
N ALA A 958 -5.54 7.61 8.79
CA ALA A 958 -6.45 6.53 8.39
C ALA A 958 -6.60 5.47 9.49
N ARG A 959 -5.48 5.10 10.15
CA ARG A 959 -5.47 4.13 11.25
C ARG A 959 -6.25 4.67 12.46
N THR A 960 -5.92 5.88 12.90
CA THR A 960 -6.53 6.48 14.11
C THR A 960 -7.98 6.94 13.93
N VAL A 961 -8.51 6.98 12.71
CA VAL A 961 -9.94 7.21 12.45
C VAL A 961 -10.69 5.90 12.16
N GLY A 962 -10.16 5.06 11.27
CA GLY A 962 -10.86 3.86 10.81
C GLY A 962 -10.95 2.76 11.88
N ILE A 963 -9.90 2.57 12.68
CA ILE A 963 -9.85 1.51 13.69
C ILE A 963 -10.87 1.75 14.83
N PRO A 964 -10.99 2.94 15.46
CA PRO A 964 -12.04 3.18 16.45
C PRO A 964 -13.45 2.94 15.93
N VAL A 965 -13.74 3.35 14.68
CA VAL A 965 -15.01 3.10 14.00
C VAL A 965 -15.27 1.61 13.86
N ALA A 966 -14.28 0.84 13.42
CA ALA A 966 -14.40 -0.61 13.26
C ALA A 966 -14.64 -1.30 14.61
N ILE A 967 -13.89 -0.95 15.66
CA ILE A 967 -14.08 -1.50 17.01
C ILE A 967 -15.51 -1.21 17.49
N ALA A 968 -15.95 0.04 17.40
CA ALA A 968 -17.30 0.43 17.81
C ALA A 968 -18.39 -0.32 17.03
N ALA A 969 -18.28 -0.41 15.70
CA ALA A 969 -19.24 -1.15 14.88
C ALA A 969 -19.29 -2.64 15.23
N MET A 970 -18.14 -3.26 15.53
CA MET A 970 -18.09 -4.64 15.99
C MET A 970 -18.74 -4.81 17.37
N LEU A 971 -18.54 -3.88 18.31
CA LEU A 971 -19.21 -3.89 19.62
C LEU A 971 -20.73 -3.75 19.50
N VAL A 972 -21.20 -2.88 18.61
CA VAL A 972 -22.64 -2.75 18.29
C VAL A 972 -23.17 -4.06 17.68
N ALA A 973 -22.49 -4.63 16.68
CA ALA A 973 -22.90 -5.87 16.03
C ALA A 973 -22.91 -7.07 17.00
N GLN A 974 -22.02 -7.09 17.99
CA GLN A 974 -21.96 -8.07 19.09
C GLN A 974 -23.09 -7.90 20.11
N GLY A 975 -23.85 -6.80 20.06
CA GLY A 975 -24.86 -6.46 21.05
C GLY A 975 -24.27 -5.94 22.37
N LYS A 976 -22.96 -5.68 22.46
CA LYS A 976 -22.32 -5.17 23.68
C LYS A 976 -22.76 -3.76 24.06
N LEU A 977 -23.30 -3.00 23.10
CA LEU A 977 -23.81 -1.63 23.30
C LEU A 977 -25.34 -1.52 23.28
N GLN A 978 -26.08 -2.64 23.43
CA GLN A 978 -27.55 -2.63 23.35
C GLN A 978 -28.24 -1.71 24.38
N GLY A 979 -27.60 -1.45 25.52
CA GLY A 979 -28.14 -0.53 26.54
C GLY A 979 -28.16 0.95 26.14
N PHE A 980 -27.57 1.31 25.00
CA PHE A 980 -27.57 2.68 24.49
C PHE A 980 -28.54 2.84 23.31
N LYS A 981 -29.29 3.94 23.31
CA LYS A 981 -30.27 4.33 22.29
C LYS A 981 -30.26 5.83 22.09
N GLY A 982 -30.71 6.29 20.93
CA GLY A 982 -30.65 7.69 20.54
C GLY A 982 -29.30 8.10 19.96
N VAL A 983 -29.08 9.41 19.92
CA VAL A 983 -27.80 10.03 19.49
C VAL A 983 -26.81 10.03 20.65
N VAL A 984 -25.68 9.33 20.49
CA VAL A 984 -24.74 8.98 21.57
C VAL A 984 -23.29 9.32 21.20
N ARG A 985 -22.51 9.71 22.21
CA ARG A 985 -21.06 9.97 22.15
C ARG A 985 -20.29 8.91 22.96
N PRO A 986 -18.99 8.67 22.68
CA PRO A 986 -18.20 7.70 23.41
C PRO A 986 -17.64 8.27 24.73
N ILE A 987 -18.50 8.88 25.55
CA ILE A 987 -18.13 9.45 26.86
C ILE A 987 -18.56 8.56 28.04
N TYR A 988 -19.23 7.44 27.75
CA TYR A 988 -19.66 6.46 28.74
C TYR A 988 -18.64 5.34 28.87
N LYS A 989 -18.38 4.89 30.10
CA LYS A 989 -17.35 3.88 30.41
C LYS A 989 -17.54 2.58 29.63
N ASP A 990 -18.78 2.14 29.47
CA ASP A 990 -19.11 0.92 28.74
C ASP A 990 -18.86 1.04 27.23
N ILE A 991 -18.65 2.26 26.72
CA ILE A 991 -18.27 2.55 25.34
C ILE A 991 -16.76 2.80 25.24
N TYR A 992 -16.22 3.78 25.98
CA TYR A 992 -14.82 4.19 25.78
C TYR A 992 -13.81 3.12 26.22
N LYS A 993 -14.09 2.36 27.28
CA LYS A 993 -13.14 1.38 27.82
C LYS A 993 -12.84 0.25 26.83
N PRO A 994 -13.84 -0.47 26.27
CA PRO A 994 -13.57 -1.52 25.28
C PRO A 994 -12.98 -0.96 23.98
N ILE A 995 -13.24 0.32 23.65
CA ILE A 995 -12.62 0.96 22.49
C ILE A 995 -11.11 1.20 22.73
N LEU A 996 -10.73 1.71 23.90
CA LEU A 996 -9.32 1.90 24.26
C LEU A 996 -8.57 0.56 24.36
N GLU A 997 -9.20 -0.48 24.92
CA GLU A 997 -8.64 -1.84 24.97
C GLU A 997 -8.40 -2.40 23.56
N GLY A 998 -9.38 -2.29 22.67
CA GLY A 998 -9.23 -2.75 21.27
C GLY A 998 -8.21 -1.93 20.48
N LEU A 999 -8.01 -0.64 20.80
CA LEU A 999 -6.96 0.19 20.21
C LEU A 999 -5.57 -0.28 20.66
N GLU A 1000 -5.41 -0.63 21.93
CA GLU A 1000 -4.16 -1.13 22.48
C GLU A 1000 -3.76 -2.48 21.84
N GLU A 1001 -4.72 -3.37 21.57
CA GLU A 1001 -4.50 -4.65 20.87
C GLU A 1001 -3.89 -4.50 19.46
N VAL A 1002 -4.13 -3.37 18.80
CA VAL A 1002 -3.59 -3.07 17.45
C VAL A 1002 -2.42 -2.10 17.47
N GLY A 1003 -1.84 -1.87 18.65
CA GLY A 1003 -0.64 -1.04 18.85
C GLY A 1003 -0.90 0.46 18.89
N LEU A 1004 -2.15 0.90 19.05
CA LEU A 1004 -2.51 2.31 19.24
C LEU A 1004 -2.84 2.58 20.72
N ARG A 1005 -1.86 3.09 21.47
CA ARG A 1005 -2.03 3.34 22.91
C ARG A 1005 -1.70 4.77 23.32
N MET A 1006 -2.42 5.26 24.33
CA MET A 1006 -2.08 6.49 25.03
C MET A 1006 -0.99 6.19 26.06
N VAL A 1007 0.09 6.98 26.05
CA VAL A 1007 1.15 6.92 27.06
C VAL A 1007 0.85 7.95 28.14
N GLU A 1008 0.61 7.48 29.37
CA GLU A 1008 0.31 8.36 30.50
C GLU A 1008 1.51 8.62 31.40
N LYS A 1009 1.64 9.86 31.89
CA LYS A 1009 2.63 10.26 32.90
C LYS A 1009 1.96 11.12 33.97
N SER A 1010 2.42 11.02 35.21
CA SER A 1010 1.93 11.86 36.31
C SER A 1010 3.08 12.43 37.11
N SER A 1011 2.89 13.61 37.70
CA SER A 1011 3.91 14.25 38.52
C SER A 1011 3.30 15.22 39.54
N VAL A 1012 3.83 15.23 40.76
CA VAL A 1012 3.35 16.07 41.88
C VAL A 1012 3.98 17.46 41.82
N GLY A 1013 3.21 18.50 42.14
CA GLY A 1013 3.63 19.92 42.14
C GLY A 1013 3.61 20.59 40.77
N LEU A 1014 3.65 21.93 40.74
CA LEU A 1014 3.74 22.73 39.50
C LEU A 1014 5.10 23.44 39.34
N GLU A 1015 5.90 23.52 40.39
CA GLU A 1015 7.18 24.25 40.39
C GLU A 1015 8.18 23.64 39.40
N GLY A 1016 8.80 24.50 38.58
CA GLY A 1016 9.81 24.13 37.59
C GLY A 1016 9.31 23.36 36.36
N LYS A 1017 7.99 23.14 36.22
CA LYS A 1017 7.42 22.36 35.11
C LYS A 1017 6.96 23.25 33.97
N LYS A 1018 7.30 22.85 32.74
CA LYS A 1018 6.78 23.44 31.50
C LYS A 1018 5.43 22.78 31.15
N THR A 1019 4.36 23.19 31.82
CA THR A 1019 3.01 22.68 31.54
C THR A 1019 2.43 23.34 30.29
N VAL A 1020 1.49 22.65 29.63
CA VAL A 1020 0.73 23.23 28.51
C VAL A 1020 -0.08 24.42 29.01
N GLU A 1021 -0.77 24.31 30.16
CA GLU A 1021 -1.52 25.44 30.73
C GLU A 1021 -0.64 26.70 30.88
N LEU A 1022 0.59 26.57 31.40
CA LEU A 1022 1.51 27.70 31.56
C LEU A 1022 1.93 28.31 30.22
N ALA A 1023 2.14 27.48 29.21
CA ALA A 1023 2.48 27.95 27.87
C ALA A 1023 1.32 28.76 27.25
N LEU A 1024 0.07 28.32 27.44
CA LEU A 1024 -1.11 29.06 26.99
C LEU A 1024 -1.25 30.41 27.69
N MET A 1025 -1.02 30.46 29.01
CA MET A 1025 -1.05 31.70 29.79
C MET A 1025 0.02 32.70 29.30
N THR A 1026 1.23 32.21 29.05
CA THR A 1026 2.36 33.05 28.60
C THR A 1026 2.06 33.70 27.26
N ALA A 1027 1.47 32.94 26.33
CA ALA A 1027 1.08 33.45 25.02
C ALA A 1027 -0.01 34.54 25.08
N GLN A 1028 -0.91 34.49 26.08
CA GLN A 1028 -2.00 35.46 26.21
C GLN A 1028 -1.56 36.80 26.83
N ILE A 1029 -0.56 36.79 27.71
CA ILE A 1029 -0.15 37.97 28.50
C ILE A 1029 1.03 38.72 27.83
N GLY A 1030 1.75 38.09 26.90
CA GLY A 1030 2.97 38.63 26.29
C GLY A 1030 4.20 38.44 27.19
N GLU A 1031 5.39 38.33 26.59
CA GLU A 1031 6.64 37.97 27.29
C GLU A 1031 7.08 38.94 28.41
N GLU A 1032 6.48 40.13 28.54
CA GLU A 1032 6.91 41.16 29.49
C GLU A 1032 6.26 41.09 30.89
N ALA A 1033 5.29 40.22 31.13
CA ALA A 1033 4.71 40.06 32.47
C ALA A 1033 5.27 38.81 33.17
N HIS A 1034 6.16 39.02 34.16
CA HIS A 1034 6.53 37.98 35.11
C HIS A 1034 5.30 37.51 35.90
N TYR A 1035 4.62 36.47 35.39
CA TYR A 1035 3.59 35.77 36.15
C TYR A 1035 4.27 34.96 37.26
N GLN A 1036 4.19 35.46 38.50
CA GLN A 1036 4.45 34.61 39.65
C GLN A 1036 3.22 33.72 39.84
N PRO A 1037 3.36 32.38 39.84
CA PRO A 1037 2.24 31.50 40.14
C PRO A 1037 1.83 31.80 41.58
N HIS A 1038 0.75 32.57 41.77
CA HIS A 1038 0.17 32.72 43.08
C HIS A 1038 -0.17 31.31 43.58
N HIS A 1039 0.46 30.90 44.69
CA HIS A 1039 0.09 29.72 45.45
C HIS A 1039 -1.37 29.87 45.89
N TYR A 1040 -2.30 29.52 45.01
CA TYR A 1040 -3.66 29.24 45.41
C TYR A 1040 -3.73 27.76 45.77
N ASP A 1041 -3.14 27.43 46.92
CA ASP A 1041 -3.61 26.28 47.69
C ASP A 1041 -4.93 26.75 48.32
N PRO A 1042 -6.10 26.29 47.84
CA PRO A 1042 -7.36 26.67 48.46
C PRO A 1042 -7.29 26.27 49.95
N PRO A 1043 -7.64 27.16 50.89
CA PRO A 1043 -7.65 26.81 52.30
C PRO A 1043 -8.54 25.58 52.50
N ALA A 1044 -8.07 24.63 53.30
CA ALA A 1044 -8.69 23.32 53.53
C ALA A 1044 -10.14 23.35 54.09
N ARG A 1045 -10.77 24.53 54.21
CA ARG A 1045 -12.04 24.74 54.91
C ARG A 1045 -13.23 25.06 54.02
N ASP A 1046 -13.08 25.27 52.70
CA ASP A 1046 -14.18 25.81 51.88
C ASP A 1046 -14.46 25.02 50.59
N LEU A 1047 -14.29 23.69 50.63
CA LEU A 1047 -14.57 22.79 49.49
C LEU A 1047 -15.80 21.89 49.69
N ASP A 1048 -16.44 21.96 50.87
CA ASP A 1048 -17.63 21.15 51.25
C ASP A 1048 -18.96 21.90 51.10
N SER A 1049 -18.97 23.19 50.72
CA SER A 1049 -20.22 23.91 50.49
C SER A 1049 -20.63 23.79 49.02
N ASP A 1050 -21.36 22.73 48.68
CA ASP A 1050 -22.14 22.51 47.45
C ASP A 1050 -23.26 23.58 47.23
N LYS A 1051 -23.14 24.76 47.84
CA LYS A 1051 -24.12 25.84 47.74
C LYS A 1051 -23.77 26.75 46.56
N GLY A 1052 -24.05 26.31 45.34
CA GLY A 1052 -23.97 27.22 44.19
C GLY A 1052 -24.32 26.63 42.82
N TRP A 1053 -24.47 25.32 42.68
CA TRP A 1053 -24.77 24.70 41.39
C TRP A 1053 -26.07 23.90 41.46
N ASP A 1054 -27.09 24.37 40.75
CA ASP A 1054 -28.33 23.62 40.51
C ASP A 1054 -28.11 22.74 39.27
N ASP A 1055 -27.85 21.45 39.50
CA ASP A 1055 -27.59 20.45 38.47
C ASP A 1055 -28.72 20.31 37.43
N GLU A 1056 -29.94 20.78 37.73
CA GLU A 1056 -31.07 20.68 36.80
C GLU A 1056 -31.16 21.85 35.80
N LYS A 1057 -30.53 23.00 36.06
CA LYS A 1057 -30.79 24.23 35.27
C LYS A 1057 -29.63 24.78 34.46
N GLY A 1058 -28.39 24.30 34.68
CA GLY A 1058 -27.26 24.62 33.80
C GLY A 1058 -26.93 26.11 33.65
N VAL A 1059 -27.28 26.96 34.62
CA VAL A 1059 -26.93 28.38 34.67
C VAL A 1059 -26.34 28.72 36.03
N ILE A 1060 -25.29 29.55 36.04
CA ILE A 1060 -24.72 30.14 37.25
C ILE A 1060 -25.76 31.11 37.83
N VAL A 1061 -26.33 30.79 38.99
CA VAL A 1061 -27.11 31.77 39.76
C VAL A 1061 -26.13 32.68 40.49
N SER A 1062 -26.35 33.99 40.33
CA SER A 1062 -25.49 35.15 40.65
C SER A 1062 -24.50 35.01 41.80
#